data_AF-A0A836JYH1-F1
#
_entry.id   AF-A0A836JYH1-F1
#
_cell.length_a   1.000
_cell.length_b   1.000
_cell.length_c   1.000
_cell.angle_alpha   90.00
_cell.angle_beta   90.00
_cell.angle_gamma   90.00
#
_symmetry.space_group_name_H-M   'P 1'
#
loop_
_entity.id
_entity.type
_entity.pdbx_description
1 polymer ?
#
loop_
_entity_poly.entity_id
_entity_poly.type
_entity_poly.pdbx_seq_one_letter_code
_entity_poly.pdbx_strand_id
1 'polypeptide(L)'
;MLRQLTTQLQQIITFYKYVESQLDVPPEYDITTDNAISTKSLSSILLTSEREVNRVIKLAKMLNSFLDGNISAETKVKFKNESAFFDFLSCFELGASGMIELRKNVKEENIHEISRLMYQGLMYSDDMKEKWQQAAKESNIQPFIFMRLALIYWSHKEEATFSEIELKHFTQLLHVICFLTDVEEICVEYNEVSSWWKNVRTILTESTKPFNAFTAALACRATAMTLEKYKEKLQNEKRLENNGNEEEDIKNGNNVTKTDEIQNKSNDVTPDDETYSSISEWENVSNDTCQFALLIGNLEDIAVLNAVISRRVVSDETTRFFALPFMKNDTCLASILSGGRGSVSELVAKWLSTTGIDPARLIDTTDVEFDQLQLSVDSLQQFNDTNEATAVQISQQERSKLVSLSIEIGDEAKINTTTEAMALLKRHFPYSLTSSVLLANLCWEFAMSWDKDVTQLDSLAAALTVLRQIPMKNMRHGVCCLLWMLHIKKRMEMAAKLMNKLGKLPKERLCMQDIGLSDIQVTTFLQHCVTFLDIFIDAEILEQRDKVVIKSEELWDGHFGGPQPFATLAVSQTPAWYDLILLHVQVANVLYMMAYLNLKILKPLNNLFESVVQPYLFQDITDKAILTWYRDDKRDNIRTEFLCRVITASMEFIHRETTDGVTVSSTQAVLWMSKCQMLASIWKINNDELRIHQACQLYINGFDRLAEEVTITVTDIERLAANLLPIAGRRMMAYLSKTPNLLEEMSRLSPALTRYLESLNVPEIVYTNCSNVDTVELIRRISVHLPKTHCDYHIMLLMLDATFIYEDN
;
A
#
# COMPACT_ATOMS: atom_id res chain seq x y z
N MET A 1 -60.14 15.20 -2.34
CA MET A 1 -59.04 15.48 -1.39
C MET A 1 -59.35 14.99 0.03
N LEU A 2 -60.30 15.57 0.77
CA LEU A 2 -60.55 15.19 2.18
C LEU A 2 -60.95 13.71 2.36
N ARG A 3 -61.91 13.21 1.56
CA ARG A 3 -62.35 11.79 1.60
C ARG A 3 -61.21 10.81 1.32
N GLN A 4 -60.35 11.13 0.35
CA GLN A 4 -59.21 10.31 -0.03
C GLN A 4 -58.14 10.28 1.04
N LEU A 5 -57.84 11.43 1.64
CA LEU A 5 -56.96 11.54 2.80
C LEU A 5 -57.47 10.70 3.97
N THR A 6 -58.77 10.75 4.28
CA THR A 6 -59.37 9.95 5.35
C THR A 6 -59.27 8.45 5.07
N THR A 7 -59.51 8.02 3.83
CA THR A 7 -59.37 6.61 3.43
C THR A 7 -57.92 6.12 3.54
N GLN A 8 -56.95 6.86 3.01
CA GLN A 8 -55.52 6.52 3.10
C GLN A 8 -55.04 6.47 4.56
N LEU A 9 -55.48 7.42 5.39
CA LEU A 9 -55.20 7.39 6.84
C LEU A 9 -55.78 6.13 7.50
N GLN A 10 -57.01 5.75 7.19
CA GLN A 10 -57.61 4.55 7.76
C GLN A 10 -56.86 3.27 7.35
N GLN A 11 -56.47 3.18 6.08
CA GLN A 11 -55.70 2.05 5.53
C GLN A 11 -54.33 1.92 6.22
N ILE A 12 -53.58 3.03 6.30
CA ILE A 12 -52.22 3.00 6.86
C ILE A 12 -52.21 2.77 8.37
N ILE A 13 -53.22 3.28 9.10
CA ILE A 13 -53.38 3.04 10.54
C ILE A 13 -53.74 1.56 10.81
N THR A 14 -54.57 0.97 9.95
CA THR A 14 -54.92 -0.45 10.07
C THR A 14 -53.69 -1.32 9.84
N PHE A 15 -52.88 -0.97 8.84
CA PHE A 15 -51.61 -1.64 8.58
C PHE A 15 -50.61 -1.47 9.74
N TYR A 16 -50.47 -0.27 10.31
CA TYR A 16 -49.63 -0.04 11.50
C TYR A 16 -50.03 -0.94 12.67
N LYS A 17 -51.33 -1.01 13.00
CA LYS A 17 -51.83 -1.85 14.09
C LYS A 17 -51.54 -3.34 13.86
N TYR A 18 -51.68 -3.79 12.62
CA TYR A 18 -51.33 -5.16 12.25
C TYR A 18 -49.84 -5.42 12.50
N VAL A 19 -48.96 -4.57 11.98
CA VAL A 19 -47.51 -4.73 12.13
C VAL A 19 -47.06 -4.63 13.59
N GLU A 20 -47.61 -3.69 14.35
CA GLU A 20 -47.32 -3.53 15.79
C GLU A 20 -47.69 -4.79 16.58
N SER A 21 -48.81 -5.44 16.25
CA SER A 21 -49.21 -6.70 16.90
C SER A 21 -48.27 -7.88 16.64
N GLN A 22 -47.42 -7.81 15.60
CA GLN A 22 -46.45 -8.84 15.26
C GLN A 22 -45.11 -8.67 16.00
N LEU A 23 -44.82 -7.47 16.53
CA LEU A 23 -43.58 -7.20 17.28
C LEU A 23 -43.56 -7.86 18.67
N ASP A 24 -44.74 -8.12 19.24
CA ASP A 24 -44.90 -8.74 20.56
C ASP A 24 -44.82 -10.29 20.53
N VAL A 25 -44.61 -10.89 19.36
CA VAL A 25 -44.45 -12.34 19.20
C VAL A 25 -42.98 -12.73 19.50
N PRO A 26 -42.70 -13.54 20.54
CA PRO A 26 -41.34 -13.97 20.84
C PRO A 26 -40.81 -14.86 19.70
N PRO A 27 -39.48 -14.86 19.45
CA PRO A 27 -38.91 -15.67 18.40
C PRO A 27 -39.15 -17.16 18.66
N GLU A 28 -39.79 -17.86 17.71
CA GLU A 28 -40.04 -19.30 17.75
C GLU A 28 -38.75 -20.10 17.43
N TYR A 29 -37.62 -19.79 18.09
CA TYR A 29 -36.46 -20.68 18.09
C TYR A 29 -36.57 -21.59 19.31
N ASP A 30 -37.28 -22.71 19.16
CA ASP A 30 -37.31 -23.74 20.19
C ASP A 30 -35.87 -24.27 20.41
N ILE A 31 -35.37 -24.17 21.64
CA ILE A 31 -33.98 -24.50 22.04
C ILE A 31 -33.71 -26.02 22.01
N THR A 32 -34.67 -26.82 21.56
CA THR A 32 -34.55 -28.28 21.53
C THR A 32 -35.01 -28.82 20.19
N THR A 33 -34.08 -29.50 19.51
CA THR A 33 -34.19 -30.32 18.27
C THR A 33 -33.92 -29.62 16.93
N ASP A 34 -32.75 -29.94 16.34
CA ASP A 34 -32.53 -30.34 14.94
C ASP A 34 -33.30 -29.69 13.77
N ASN A 35 -33.80 -28.46 13.89
CA ASN A 35 -34.33 -27.69 12.75
C ASN A 35 -33.23 -26.98 11.94
N ALA A 36 -32.08 -27.64 11.75
CA ALA A 36 -31.09 -27.18 10.79
C ALA A 36 -31.68 -27.34 9.39
N ILE A 37 -31.97 -26.22 8.71
CA ILE A 37 -32.29 -26.24 7.27
C ILE A 37 -31.13 -26.96 6.58
N SER A 38 -31.43 -28.06 5.88
CA SER A 38 -30.40 -28.72 5.09
C SER A 38 -29.93 -27.76 3.99
N THR A 39 -28.63 -27.74 3.70
CA THR A 39 -28.05 -26.95 2.60
C THR A 39 -28.79 -27.17 1.27
N LYS A 40 -29.30 -28.40 1.06
CA LYS A 40 -30.15 -28.80 -0.06
C LYS A 40 -31.52 -28.10 -0.09
N SER A 41 -32.13 -27.88 1.07
CA SER A 41 -33.38 -27.12 1.18
C SER A 41 -33.16 -25.63 0.93
N LEU A 42 -32.04 -25.05 1.35
CA LEU A 42 -31.76 -23.65 1.08
C LEU A 42 -31.37 -23.44 -0.40
N SER A 43 -30.63 -24.38 -1.00
CA SER A 43 -30.25 -24.32 -2.41
C SER A 43 -31.46 -24.38 -3.34
N SER A 44 -32.50 -25.17 -3.00
CA SER A 44 -33.73 -25.22 -3.77
C SER A 44 -34.54 -23.91 -3.66
N ILE A 45 -34.58 -23.28 -2.48
CA ILE A 45 -35.26 -22.00 -2.27
C ILE A 45 -34.57 -20.86 -3.03
N LEU A 46 -33.24 -20.82 -2.98
CA LEU A 46 -32.44 -19.79 -3.66
C LEU A 46 -32.19 -20.09 -5.15
N LEU A 47 -32.74 -21.20 -5.66
CA LEU A 47 -32.57 -21.66 -7.04
C LEU A 47 -31.09 -21.67 -7.47
N THR A 48 -30.24 -22.21 -6.60
CA THR A 48 -28.78 -22.26 -6.78
C THR A 48 -28.22 -23.66 -6.48
N SER A 49 -26.94 -23.87 -6.74
CA SER A 49 -26.22 -25.08 -6.37
C SER A 49 -25.93 -25.14 -4.86
N GLU A 50 -25.91 -26.35 -4.29
CA GLU A 50 -25.45 -26.58 -2.91
C GLU A 50 -24.02 -26.07 -2.69
N ARG A 51 -23.19 -26.02 -3.74
CA ARG A 51 -21.82 -25.48 -3.69
C ARG A 51 -21.83 -23.97 -3.40
N GLU A 52 -22.74 -23.21 -4.00
CA GLU A 52 -22.87 -21.77 -3.79
C GLU A 52 -23.35 -21.48 -2.37
N VAL A 53 -24.37 -22.21 -1.88
CA VAL A 53 -24.84 -22.11 -0.48
C VAL A 53 -23.71 -22.39 0.52
N ASN A 54 -22.93 -23.45 0.28
CA ASN A 54 -21.78 -23.77 1.13
C ASN A 54 -20.71 -22.66 1.10
N ARG A 55 -20.51 -21.98 -0.04
CA ARG A 55 -19.61 -20.82 -0.12
C ARG A 55 -20.13 -19.66 0.72
N VAL A 56 -21.43 -19.34 0.65
CA VAL A 56 -22.06 -18.29 1.47
C VAL A 56 -21.87 -18.58 2.96
N ILE A 57 -22.16 -19.81 3.41
CA ILE A 57 -22.02 -20.22 4.81
C ILE A 57 -20.55 -20.14 5.25
N LYS A 58 -19.62 -20.59 4.40
CA LYS A 58 -18.18 -20.52 4.70
C LYS A 58 -17.71 -19.07 4.78
N LEU A 59 -18.15 -18.22 3.86
CA LEU A 59 -17.87 -16.80 3.85
C LEU A 59 -18.38 -16.16 5.13
N ALA A 60 -19.64 -16.39 5.51
CA ALA A 60 -20.23 -15.87 6.74
C ALA A 60 -19.41 -16.24 7.99
N LYS A 61 -19.03 -17.51 8.13
CA LYS A 61 -18.21 -17.99 9.25
C LYS A 61 -16.83 -17.30 9.28
N MET A 62 -16.20 -17.15 8.13
CA MET A 62 -14.93 -16.47 7.98
C MET A 62 -15.05 -14.98 8.34
N LEU A 63 -16.08 -14.29 7.84
CA LEU A 63 -16.34 -12.88 8.15
C LEU A 63 -16.59 -12.66 9.65
N ASN A 64 -17.31 -13.58 10.31
CA ASN A 64 -17.52 -13.52 11.75
C ASN A 64 -16.23 -13.67 12.54
N SER A 65 -15.31 -14.53 12.10
CA SER A 65 -13.99 -14.65 12.74
C SER A 65 -13.17 -13.34 12.70
N PHE A 66 -13.46 -12.45 11.74
CA PHE A 66 -12.83 -11.13 11.67
C PHE A 66 -13.48 -10.08 12.59
N LEU A 67 -14.70 -10.31 13.09
CA LEU A 67 -15.45 -9.39 13.96
C LEU A 67 -15.12 -9.56 15.45
N ASP A 68 -14.69 -10.76 15.88
CA ASP A 68 -14.43 -11.11 17.29
C ASP A 68 -13.33 -10.27 18.00
N GLY A 69 -12.59 -9.43 17.26
CA GLY A 69 -11.60 -8.49 17.80
C GLY A 69 -12.14 -7.11 18.22
N ASN A 70 -13.38 -6.76 17.87
CA ASN A 70 -13.96 -5.43 18.11
C ASN A 70 -15.26 -5.55 18.94
N ILE A 71 -15.14 -5.83 20.23
CA ILE A 71 -16.30 -5.76 21.14
C ILE A 71 -16.04 -4.72 22.22
N SER A 72 -16.39 -3.47 21.93
CA SER A 72 -17.13 -2.67 22.91
C SER A 72 -18.58 -2.79 22.51
N ALA A 73 -19.29 -3.73 23.13
CA ALA A 73 -20.74 -3.76 23.06
C ALA A 73 -21.24 -2.52 23.82
N GLU A 74 -21.46 -1.42 23.11
CA GLU A 74 -22.29 -0.35 23.63
C GLU A 74 -23.68 -0.94 23.87
N THR A 75 -23.98 -1.16 25.15
CA THR A 75 -25.29 -1.55 25.63
C THR A 75 -26.24 -0.38 25.40
N LYS A 76 -26.79 -0.29 24.18
CA LYS A 76 -27.88 0.65 23.89
C LYS A 76 -29.13 0.18 24.63
N VAL A 77 -29.42 0.86 25.73
CA VAL A 77 -30.68 0.76 26.47
C VAL A 77 -31.81 1.22 25.55
N LYS A 78 -32.69 0.30 25.14
CA LYS A 78 -33.91 0.65 24.37
C LYS A 78 -34.94 1.26 25.31
N PHE A 79 -35.19 2.56 25.15
CA PHE A 79 -36.35 3.22 25.74
C PHE A 79 -37.59 2.96 24.88
N LYS A 80 -38.74 2.70 25.53
CA LYS A 80 -40.02 2.52 24.84
C LYS A 80 -40.42 3.86 24.22
N ASN A 81 -40.38 3.95 22.89
CA ASN A 81 -40.58 5.21 22.18
C ASN A 81 -42.08 5.54 22.09
N GLU A 82 -42.58 6.46 22.93
CA GLU A 82 -44.00 6.84 22.98
C GLU A 82 -44.50 7.54 21.70
N SER A 83 -43.60 7.94 20.79
CA SER A 83 -43.92 8.58 19.51
C SER A 83 -43.94 7.64 18.29
N ALA A 84 -43.75 6.32 18.45
CA ALA A 84 -43.54 5.38 17.34
C ALA A 84 -44.60 5.45 16.22
N PHE A 85 -45.87 5.62 16.59
CA PHE A 85 -46.97 5.77 15.63
C PHE A 85 -46.89 7.07 14.83
N PHE A 86 -46.54 8.19 15.48
CA PHE A 86 -46.37 9.47 14.82
C PHE A 86 -45.16 9.45 13.87
N ASP A 87 -44.06 8.86 14.33
CA ASP A 87 -42.84 8.69 13.55
C ASP A 87 -43.10 7.84 12.30
N PHE A 88 -43.85 6.74 12.44
CA PHE A 88 -44.33 5.91 11.33
C PHE A 88 -45.17 6.70 10.32
N LEU A 89 -46.24 7.37 10.77
CA LEU A 89 -47.13 8.15 9.90
C LEU A 89 -46.41 9.30 9.18
N SER A 90 -45.44 9.93 9.85
CA SER A 90 -44.71 11.09 9.32
C SER A 90 -43.91 10.78 8.05
N CYS A 91 -43.62 9.50 7.81
CA CYS A 91 -42.78 9.05 6.71
C CYS A 91 -43.53 8.84 5.38
N PHE A 92 -44.86 8.84 5.41
CA PHE A 92 -45.69 8.64 4.23
C PHE A 92 -46.31 9.94 3.72
N GLU A 93 -46.46 10.02 2.40
CA GLU A 93 -47.16 11.12 1.72
C GLU A 93 -48.64 10.75 1.56
N LEU A 94 -49.50 11.52 2.22
CA LEU A 94 -50.94 11.27 2.29
C LEU A 94 -51.70 12.40 1.58
N GLY A 95 -52.78 12.07 0.86
CA GLY A 95 -53.66 13.02 0.17
C GLY A 95 -53.39 13.20 -1.33
N ALA A 96 -52.37 12.54 -1.88
CA ALA A 96 -52.11 12.46 -3.32
C ALA A 96 -53.08 11.51 -4.03
N SER A 97 -53.35 11.75 -5.32
CA SER A 97 -54.15 10.85 -6.15
C SER A 97 -53.34 9.62 -6.56
N GLY A 98 -53.43 8.54 -5.79
CA GLY A 98 -52.73 7.28 -6.10
C GLY A 98 -52.52 6.39 -4.87
N MET A 99 -51.59 5.44 -5.01
CA MET A 99 -51.05 4.67 -3.88
C MET A 99 -50.22 5.59 -2.97
N ILE A 100 -50.08 5.17 -1.71
CA ILE A 100 -49.32 5.90 -0.68
C ILE A 100 -47.83 5.73 -0.97
N GLU A 101 -47.12 6.86 -1.08
CA GLU A 101 -45.67 6.91 -1.30
C GLU A 101 -44.88 7.30 -0.03
N LEU A 102 -43.56 7.08 -0.04
CA LEU A 102 -42.67 7.62 0.99
C LEU A 102 -42.41 9.10 0.70
N ARG A 103 -42.41 9.92 1.75
CA ARG A 103 -42.08 11.34 1.63
C ARG A 103 -40.61 11.51 1.15
N LYS A 104 -40.35 12.49 0.28
CA LYS A 104 -39.03 12.67 -0.35
C LYS A 104 -37.86 12.97 0.61
N ASN A 105 -38.12 13.46 1.83
CA ASN A 105 -37.10 13.91 2.79
C ASN A 105 -37.22 13.21 4.15
N VAL A 106 -37.51 11.91 4.18
CA VAL A 106 -37.50 11.14 5.44
C VAL A 106 -36.06 10.91 5.89
N LYS A 107 -35.78 11.13 7.17
CA LYS A 107 -34.48 10.81 7.77
C LYS A 107 -34.21 9.30 7.72
N GLU A 108 -32.97 8.92 7.45
CA GLU A 108 -32.55 7.51 7.35
C GLU A 108 -32.87 6.70 8.61
N GLU A 109 -32.68 7.28 9.80
CA GLU A 109 -33.05 6.70 11.10
C GLU A 109 -34.54 6.30 11.15
N ASN A 110 -35.43 7.15 10.62
CA ASN A 110 -36.87 6.88 10.61
C ASN A 110 -37.22 5.78 9.59
N ILE A 111 -36.57 5.77 8.42
CA ILE A 111 -36.77 4.71 7.41
C ILE A 111 -36.39 3.36 8.01
N HIS A 112 -35.30 3.33 8.75
CA HIS A 112 -34.76 2.15 9.40
C HIS A 112 -35.61 1.65 10.57
N GLU A 113 -36.20 2.57 11.35
CA GLU A 113 -37.15 2.20 12.40
C GLU A 113 -38.45 1.63 11.83
N ILE A 114 -38.96 2.20 10.75
CA ILE A 114 -40.17 1.70 10.07
C ILE A 114 -39.91 0.35 9.41
N SER A 115 -38.75 0.17 8.77
CA SER A 115 -38.38 -1.11 8.17
C SER A 115 -38.26 -2.20 9.25
N ARG A 116 -37.67 -1.88 10.41
CA ARG A 116 -37.63 -2.78 11.56
C ARG A 116 -39.04 -3.13 12.04
N LEU A 117 -39.90 -2.13 12.23
CA LEU A 117 -41.29 -2.32 12.65
C LEU A 117 -42.01 -3.28 11.69
N MET A 118 -41.90 -3.07 10.37
CA MET A 118 -42.57 -3.85 9.32
C MET A 118 -42.15 -5.32 9.22
N TYR A 119 -40.86 -5.63 9.45
CA TYR A 119 -40.31 -6.93 9.05
C TYR A 119 -39.74 -7.75 10.20
N GLN A 120 -39.45 -7.17 11.36
CA GLN A 120 -38.82 -7.89 12.46
C GLN A 120 -39.64 -9.11 12.91
N GLY A 121 -40.95 -8.95 13.13
CA GLY A 121 -41.82 -10.07 13.53
C GLY A 121 -41.97 -11.17 12.46
N LEU A 122 -41.84 -10.82 11.18
CA LEU A 122 -41.98 -11.78 10.07
C LEU A 122 -40.77 -12.68 9.88
N MET A 123 -39.60 -12.30 10.41
CA MET A 123 -38.40 -13.13 10.32
C MET A 123 -38.47 -14.34 11.25
N TYR A 124 -39.38 -14.33 12.24
CA TYR A 124 -39.44 -15.33 13.30
C TYR A 124 -40.58 -16.35 13.19
N SER A 125 -41.47 -16.25 12.20
CA SER A 125 -42.60 -17.18 12.05
C SER A 125 -42.91 -17.49 10.58
N ASP A 126 -43.17 -18.77 10.28
CA ASP A 126 -43.49 -19.25 8.93
C ASP A 126 -44.95 -18.95 8.53
N ASP A 127 -45.84 -18.72 9.51
CA ASP A 127 -47.32 -18.79 9.39
C ASP A 127 -48.00 -17.42 9.16
N MET A 128 -47.21 -16.34 9.04
CA MET A 128 -47.72 -14.95 8.98
C MET A 128 -47.73 -14.34 7.57
N LYS A 129 -47.32 -15.09 6.54
CA LYS A 129 -47.08 -14.56 5.18
C LYS A 129 -48.35 -14.15 4.44
N GLU A 130 -49.38 -15.00 4.43
CA GLU A 130 -50.65 -14.69 3.75
C GLU A 130 -51.39 -13.52 4.41
N LYS A 131 -51.40 -13.50 5.75
CA LYS A 131 -51.99 -12.41 6.54
C LYS A 131 -51.26 -11.09 6.29
N TRP A 132 -49.93 -11.13 6.21
CA TRP A 132 -49.13 -9.94 5.90
C TRP A 132 -49.39 -9.47 4.46
N GLN A 133 -49.47 -10.37 3.50
CA GLN A 133 -49.78 -10.03 2.11
C GLN A 133 -51.13 -9.33 1.99
N GLN A 134 -52.15 -9.84 2.66
CA GLN A 134 -53.48 -9.25 2.66
C GLN A 134 -53.48 -7.86 3.31
N ALA A 135 -52.84 -7.71 4.47
CA ALA A 135 -52.68 -6.42 5.14
C ALA A 135 -51.92 -5.41 4.27
N ALA A 136 -50.86 -5.84 3.57
CA ALA A 136 -50.10 -5.01 2.65
C ALA A 136 -50.94 -4.54 1.45
N LYS A 137 -51.76 -5.42 0.85
CA LYS A 137 -52.72 -5.04 -0.22
C LYS A 137 -53.73 -4.00 0.27
N GLU A 138 -54.27 -4.19 1.47
CA GLU A 138 -55.28 -3.29 2.05
C GLU A 138 -54.72 -1.92 2.46
N SER A 139 -53.40 -1.85 2.73
CA SER A 139 -52.71 -0.61 3.13
C SER A 139 -52.67 0.46 2.03
N ASN A 140 -52.84 0.06 0.76
CA ASN A 140 -52.71 0.92 -0.42
C ASN A 140 -51.33 1.63 -0.51
N ILE A 141 -50.29 1.06 0.09
CA ILE A 141 -48.89 1.51 -0.07
C ILE A 141 -48.33 0.94 -1.37
N GLN A 142 -47.54 1.73 -2.11
CA GLN A 142 -46.93 1.28 -3.36
C GLN A 142 -46.06 0.03 -3.13
N PRO A 143 -46.23 -1.06 -3.89
CA PRO A 143 -45.48 -2.31 -3.71
C PRO A 143 -43.95 -2.16 -3.64
N PHE A 144 -43.39 -1.28 -4.48
CA PHE A 144 -41.93 -1.04 -4.49
C PHE A 144 -41.41 -0.46 -3.18
N ILE A 145 -42.25 0.23 -2.39
CA ILE A 145 -41.87 0.75 -1.07
C ILE A 145 -41.65 -0.40 -0.10
N PHE A 146 -42.49 -1.44 -0.14
CA PHE A 146 -42.25 -2.64 0.65
C PHE A 146 -40.94 -3.32 0.22
N MET A 147 -40.67 -3.42 -1.08
CA MET A 147 -39.40 -3.96 -1.58
C MET A 147 -38.21 -3.16 -1.04
N ARG A 148 -38.24 -1.82 -1.17
CA ARG A 148 -37.20 -0.93 -0.68
C ARG A 148 -36.98 -1.06 0.83
N LEU A 149 -38.06 -1.05 1.62
CA LEU A 149 -37.97 -1.15 3.09
C LEU A 149 -37.48 -2.54 3.53
N ALA A 150 -37.86 -3.62 2.84
CA ALA A 150 -37.37 -4.97 3.11
C ALA A 150 -35.86 -5.07 2.86
N LEU A 151 -35.35 -4.51 1.76
CA LEU A 151 -33.92 -4.44 1.46
C LEU A 151 -33.17 -3.61 2.51
N ILE A 152 -33.71 -2.47 2.93
CA ILE A 152 -33.11 -1.63 3.97
C ILE A 152 -33.06 -2.37 5.32
N TYR A 153 -34.14 -3.05 5.70
CA TYR A 153 -34.20 -3.88 6.91
C TYR A 153 -33.10 -4.94 6.90
N TRP A 154 -32.99 -5.70 5.80
CA TRP A 154 -31.97 -6.75 5.67
C TRP A 154 -30.55 -6.19 5.69
N SER A 155 -30.30 -5.11 4.94
CA SER A 155 -28.97 -4.48 4.89
C SER A 155 -28.48 -4.01 6.26
N HIS A 156 -29.36 -3.55 7.14
CA HIS A 156 -28.94 -3.04 8.45
C HIS A 156 -29.10 -4.01 9.62
N LYS A 157 -29.39 -5.27 9.32
CA LYS A 157 -29.51 -6.30 10.34
C LYS A 157 -28.19 -6.47 11.10
N GLU A 158 -28.18 -6.11 12.38
CA GLU A 158 -27.05 -6.31 13.30
C GLU A 158 -27.15 -7.68 13.96
N GLU A 159 -26.74 -8.73 13.26
CA GLU A 159 -26.63 -10.06 13.85
C GLU A 159 -25.19 -10.56 13.82
N ALA A 160 -24.77 -11.15 14.93
CA ALA A 160 -23.44 -11.74 15.08
C ALA A 160 -23.25 -13.01 14.22
N THR A 161 -24.33 -13.62 13.74
CA THR A 161 -24.30 -14.88 12.99
C THR A 161 -25.30 -14.90 11.85
N PHE A 162 -24.83 -15.26 10.66
CA PHE A 162 -25.70 -15.51 9.51
C PHE A 162 -26.69 -16.65 9.78
N SER A 163 -27.96 -16.42 9.47
CA SER A 163 -29.06 -17.35 9.71
C SER A 163 -29.70 -17.80 8.40
N GLU A 164 -29.60 -19.10 8.14
CA GLU A 164 -30.19 -19.74 6.95
C GLU A 164 -31.73 -19.67 6.97
N ILE A 165 -32.33 -19.77 8.16
CA ILE A 165 -33.78 -19.69 8.37
C ILE A 165 -34.31 -18.32 7.98
N GLU A 166 -33.61 -17.27 8.41
CA GLU A 166 -34.06 -15.91 8.12
C GLU A 166 -33.81 -15.53 6.66
N LEU A 167 -32.76 -16.07 6.00
CA LEU A 167 -32.60 -15.90 4.56
C LEU A 167 -33.73 -16.58 3.77
N LYS A 168 -34.18 -17.77 4.23
CA LYS A 168 -35.38 -18.42 3.68
C LYS A 168 -36.61 -17.51 3.85
N HIS A 169 -36.86 -17.01 5.06
CA HIS A 169 -38.03 -16.15 5.32
C HIS A 169 -37.96 -14.83 4.53
N PHE A 170 -36.77 -14.25 4.40
CA PHE A 170 -36.54 -13.07 3.60
C PHE A 170 -36.82 -13.32 2.11
N THR A 171 -36.31 -14.42 1.55
CA THR A 171 -36.59 -14.80 0.15
C THR A 171 -38.08 -14.98 -0.10
N GLN A 172 -38.78 -15.61 0.84
CA GLN A 172 -40.24 -15.78 0.75
C GLN A 172 -40.98 -14.45 0.86
N LEU A 173 -40.54 -13.53 1.74
CA LEU A 173 -41.09 -12.18 1.83
C LEU A 173 -40.93 -11.42 0.50
N LEU A 174 -39.75 -11.51 -0.13
CA LEU A 174 -39.52 -10.89 -1.44
C LEU A 174 -40.47 -11.44 -2.51
N HIS A 175 -40.71 -12.76 -2.54
CA HIS A 175 -41.75 -13.35 -3.40
C HIS A 175 -43.12 -12.72 -3.13
N VAL A 176 -43.57 -12.68 -1.87
CA VAL A 176 -44.88 -12.13 -1.50
C VAL A 176 -45.03 -10.67 -1.94
N ILE A 177 -43.98 -9.85 -1.78
CA ILE A 177 -43.97 -8.44 -2.21
C ILE A 177 -44.10 -8.33 -3.74
N CYS A 178 -43.38 -9.15 -4.51
CA CYS A 178 -43.48 -9.14 -5.97
C CYS A 178 -44.90 -9.48 -6.45
N PHE A 179 -45.61 -10.41 -5.79
CA PHE A 179 -47.02 -10.75 -6.08
C PHE A 179 -48.05 -9.67 -5.66
N LEU A 180 -47.61 -8.55 -5.09
CA LEU A 180 -48.47 -7.37 -4.88
C LEU A 180 -48.60 -6.51 -6.15
N THR A 181 -47.71 -6.71 -7.12
CA THR A 181 -47.64 -5.94 -8.37
C THR A 181 -48.02 -6.85 -9.53
N ASP A 182 -48.48 -6.26 -10.64
CA ASP A 182 -48.66 -7.04 -11.87
C ASP A 182 -47.31 -7.60 -12.34
N VAL A 183 -47.31 -8.86 -12.76
CA VAL A 183 -46.13 -9.55 -13.27
C VAL A 183 -45.59 -8.86 -14.51
N GLU A 184 -46.46 -8.26 -15.34
CA GLU A 184 -46.05 -7.52 -16.54
C GLU A 184 -45.34 -6.20 -16.22
N GLU A 185 -45.51 -5.63 -15.01
CA GLU A 185 -44.77 -4.44 -14.58
C GLU A 185 -43.36 -4.76 -14.09
N ILE A 186 -43.13 -6.00 -13.62
CA ILE A 186 -41.82 -6.44 -13.09
C ILE A 186 -41.01 -7.18 -14.17
N CYS A 187 -41.61 -8.13 -14.87
CA CYS A 187 -40.95 -8.98 -15.85
C CYS A 187 -41.06 -8.39 -17.26
N VAL A 188 -39.91 -8.06 -17.84
CA VAL A 188 -39.78 -7.48 -19.18
C VAL A 188 -39.73 -8.56 -20.28
N GLU A 189 -39.66 -8.12 -21.53
CA GLU A 189 -39.50 -9.00 -22.68
C GLU A 189 -38.05 -9.49 -22.83
N TYR A 190 -37.85 -10.49 -23.68
CA TYR A 190 -36.54 -11.11 -23.92
C TYR A 190 -35.48 -10.05 -24.29
N ASN A 191 -34.31 -10.12 -23.63
CA ASN A 191 -33.17 -9.18 -23.72
C ASN A 191 -33.35 -7.76 -23.15
N GLU A 192 -34.51 -7.40 -22.60
CA GLU A 192 -34.69 -6.13 -21.91
C GLU A 192 -34.24 -6.21 -20.43
N VAL A 193 -34.14 -5.05 -19.78
CA VAL A 193 -33.77 -4.95 -18.36
C VAL A 193 -34.93 -4.35 -17.57
N SER A 194 -35.41 -5.07 -16.56
CA SER A 194 -36.48 -4.60 -15.69
C SER A 194 -36.09 -3.34 -14.92
N SER A 195 -36.94 -2.30 -15.00
CA SER A 195 -36.76 -1.09 -14.21
C SER A 195 -36.91 -1.35 -12.70
N TRP A 196 -37.78 -2.30 -12.33
CA TRP A 196 -37.96 -2.78 -10.96
C TRP A 196 -36.67 -3.38 -10.42
N TRP A 197 -36.12 -4.38 -11.13
CA TRP A 197 -34.88 -5.05 -10.69
C TRP A 197 -33.66 -4.15 -10.81
N LYS A 198 -33.63 -3.22 -11.76
CA LYS A 198 -32.60 -2.18 -11.83
C LYS A 198 -32.57 -1.34 -10.55
N ASN A 199 -33.73 -0.88 -10.06
CA ASN A 199 -33.80 -0.10 -8.82
C ASN A 199 -33.39 -0.93 -7.59
N VAL A 200 -33.76 -2.21 -7.54
CA VAL A 200 -33.30 -3.15 -6.50
C VAL A 200 -31.78 -3.28 -6.51
N ARG A 201 -31.17 -3.50 -7.68
CA ARG A 201 -29.71 -3.58 -7.83
C ARG A 201 -29.00 -2.30 -7.41
N THR A 202 -29.57 -1.12 -7.70
CA THR A 202 -29.04 0.17 -7.23
C THR A 202 -29.00 0.24 -5.70
N ILE A 203 -30.10 -0.11 -5.02
CA ILE A 203 -30.16 -0.12 -3.54
C ILE A 203 -29.10 -1.05 -2.94
N LEU A 204 -28.94 -2.24 -3.53
CA LEU A 204 -27.94 -3.22 -3.06
C LEU A 204 -26.49 -2.74 -3.28
N THR A 205 -26.25 -2.06 -4.40
CA THR A 205 -24.93 -1.50 -4.75
C THR A 205 -24.50 -0.38 -3.81
N GLU A 206 -25.47 0.39 -3.27
CA GLU A 206 -25.23 1.50 -2.34
C GLU A 206 -25.11 1.05 -0.87
N SER A 207 -25.40 -0.22 -0.55
CA SER A 207 -25.37 -0.73 0.83
C SER A 207 -23.98 -0.71 1.46
N THR A 208 -23.88 -0.13 2.66
CA THR A 208 -22.66 -0.10 3.50
C THR A 208 -22.38 -1.41 4.25
N LYS A 209 -23.24 -2.43 4.06
CA LYS A 209 -23.09 -3.79 4.60
C LYS A 209 -23.05 -4.79 3.45
N PRO A 210 -21.90 -4.95 2.78
CA PRO A 210 -21.84 -5.69 1.51
C PRO A 210 -22.22 -7.17 1.63
N PHE A 211 -21.96 -7.82 2.77
CA PHE A 211 -22.37 -9.21 3.00
C PHE A 211 -23.91 -9.36 3.06
N ASN A 212 -24.61 -8.42 3.68
CA ASN A 212 -26.07 -8.43 3.71
C ASN A 212 -26.64 -8.11 2.33
N ALA A 213 -26.01 -7.18 1.59
CA ALA A 213 -26.38 -6.90 0.20
C ALA A 213 -26.16 -8.11 -0.71
N PHE A 214 -25.07 -8.84 -0.55
CA PHE A 214 -24.75 -10.08 -1.25
C PHE A 214 -25.82 -11.16 -1.04
N THR A 215 -26.19 -11.41 0.22
CA THR A 215 -27.25 -12.39 0.56
C THR A 215 -28.63 -11.94 0.09
N ALA A 216 -28.92 -10.63 0.13
CA ALA A 216 -30.14 -10.09 -0.46
C ALA A 216 -30.17 -10.20 -1.99
N ALA A 217 -29.04 -10.03 -2.67
CA ALA A 217 -28.94 -10.20 -4.12
C ALA A 217 -29.22 -11.65 -4.54
N LEU A 218 -28.75 -12.64 -3.76
CA LEU A 218 -29.09 -14.05 -3.95
C LEU A 218 -30.60 -14.29 -3.85
N ALA A 219 -31.23 -13.75 -2.81
CA ALA A 219 -32.68 -13.85 -2.61
C ALA A 219 -33.48 -13.15 -3.74
N CYS A 220 -33.02 -11.98 -4.19
CA CYS A 220 -33.64 -11.24 -5.29
C CYS A 220 -33.53 -11.99 -6.62
N ARG A 221 -32.37 -12.61 -6.92
CA ARG A 221 -32.19 -13.45 -8.12
C ARG A 221 -33.16 -14.62 -8.13
N ALA A 222 -33.27 -15.34 -7.00
CA ALA A 222 -34.22 -16.45 -6.86
C ALA A 222 -35.67 -15.98 -7.05
N THR A 223 -35.99 -14.81 -6.52
CA THR A 223 -37.30 -14.17 -6.65
C THR A 223 -37.61 -13.81 -8.11
N ALA A 224 -36.66 -13.22 -8.82
CA ALA A 224 -36.78 -12.88 -10.23
C ALA A 224 -37.01 -14.13 -11.09
N MET A 225 -36.21 -15.18 -10.90
CA MET A 225 -36.34 -16.44 -11.63
C MET A 225 -37.69 -17.14 -11.38
N THR A 226 -38.18 -17.13 -10.13
CA THR A 226 -39.52 -17.67 -9.82
C THR A 226 -40.62 -16.90 -10.54
N LEU A 227 -40.50 -15.56 -10.59
CA LEU A 227 -41.48 -14.69 -11.22
C LEU A 227 -41.49 -14.85 -12.75
N GLU A 228 -40.32 -14.98 -13.37
CA GLU A 228 -40.17 -15.27 -14.81
C GLU A 228 -40.83 -16.61 -15.17
N LYS A 229 -40.54 -17.68 -14.40
CA LYS A 229 -41.20 -18.99 -14.58
C LYS A 229 -42.73 -18.92 -14.42
N TYR A 230 -43.21 -18.04 -13.54
CA TYR A 230 -44.64 -17.82 -13.37
C TYR A 230 -45.26 -17.09 -14.57
N LYS A 231 -44.58 -16.06 -15.12
CA LYS A 231 -44.98 -15.38 -16.36
C LYS A 231 -45.06 -16.35 -17.53
N GLU A 232 -44.06 -17.21 -17.70
CA GLU A 232 -44.02 -18.22 -18.76
C GLU A 232 -45.19 -19.21 -18.67
N LYS A 233 -45.51 -19.69 -17.45
CA LYS A 233 -46.68 -20.57 -17.23
C LYS A 233 -47.98 -19.88 -17.63
N LEU A 234 -48.19 -18.64 -17.21
CA LEU A 234 -49.37 -17.86 -17.60
C LEU A 234 -49.46 -17.64 -19.12
N GLN A 235 -48.33 -17.40 -19.79
CA GLN A 235 -48.29 -17.24 -21.24
C GLN A 235 -48.60 -18.56 -21.97
N ASN A 236 -48.09 -19.69 -21.46
CA ASN A 236 -48.36 -21.01 -22.01
C ASN A 236 -49.83 -21.42 -21.81
N GLU A 237 -50.41 -21.13 -20.65
CA GLU A 237 -51.84 -21.33 -20.37
C GLU A 237 -52.70 -20.49 -21.33
N LYS A 238 -52.39 -19.20 -21.51
CA LYS A 238 -53.06 -18.33 -22.50
C LYS A 238 -52.92 -18.84 -23.95
N ARG A 239 -51.79 -19.46 -24.31
CA ARG A 239 -51.57 -20.06 -25.64
C ARG A 239 -52.38 -21.35 -25.84
N LEU A 240 -52.49 -22.17 -24.80
CA LEU A 240 -53.30 -23.39 -24.81
C LEU A 240 -54.80 -23.07 -24.88
N GLU A 241 -55.26 -22.01 -24.19
CA GLU A 241 -56.64 -21.53 -24.28
C GLU A 241 -56.98 -20.93 -25.65
N ASN A 242 -56.03 -20.24 -26.30
CA ASN A 242 -56.24 -19.70 -27.65
C ASN A 242 -56.23 -20.77 -28.74
N ASN A 243 -55.45 -21.85 -28.58
CA ASN A 243 -55.44 -22.96 -29.53
C ASN A 243 -56.62 -23.93 -29.34
N GLY A 244 -57.33 -23.88 -28.21
CA GLY A 244 -58.50 -24.72 -27.91
C GLY A 244 -59.82 -24.26 -28.56
N ASN A 245 -59.81 -23.16 -29.31
CA ASN A 245 -61.03 -22.57 -29.90
C ASN A 245 -61.24 -22.85 -31.40
N GLU A 246 -60.47 -23.78 -32.01
CA GLU A 246 -60.66 -24.14 -33.44
C GLU A 246 -61.15 -25.58 -33.74
N GLU A 247 -61.53 -26.40 -32.76
CA GLU A 247 -62.19 -27.69 -33.06
C GLU A 247 -63.36 -28.00 -32.10
N GLU A 248 -64.55 -27.47 -32.42
CA GLU A 248 -65.82 -28.09 -32.01
C GLU A 248 -66.12 -29.29 -32.93
N ASP A 249 -66.11 -30.51 -32.38
CA ASP A 249 -67.21 -31.48 -32.43
C ASP A 249 -66.71 -32.94 -32.27
N ILE A 250 -67.10 -33.59 -31.17
CA ILE A 250 -67.90 -34.84 -31.14
C ILE A 250 -67.93 -35.42 -29.70
N LYS A 251 -69.16 -35.49 -29.20
CA LYS A 251 -69.71 -36.25 -28.06
C LYS A 251 -68.94 -37.51 -27.61
N ASN A 252 -68.77 -37.69 -26.30
CA ASN A 252 -69.66 -38.51 -25.46
C ASN A 252 -69.18 -38.57 -24.00
N GLY A 253 -70.14 -38.63 -23.07
CA GLY A 253 -69.88 -38.57 -21.63
C GLY A 253 -69.52 -39.89 -20.96
N ASN A 254 -68.94 -39.77 -19.76
CA ASN A 254 -69.36 -40.54 -18.59
C ASN A 254 -68.76 -39.96 -17.28
N ASN A 255 -69.69 -39.59 -16.41
CA ASN A 255 -69.70 -39.48 -14.95
C ASN A 255 -68.51 -39.96 -14.07
N VAL A 256 -68.26 -39.12 -13.04
CA VAL A 256 -68.09 -39.43 -11.59
C VAL A 256 -66.68 -39.42 -10.95
N THR A 257 -66.48 -38.38 -10.10
CA THR A 257 -65.72 -38.24 -8.83
C THR A 257 -64.26 -38.69 -8.72
N LYS A 258 -63.38 -37.80 -8.22
CA LYS A 258 -62.70 -37.97 -6.92
C LYS A 258 -61.81 -36.79 -6.49
N THR A 259 -61.78 -36.68 -5.17
CA THR A 259 -60.95 -35.96 -4.21
C THR A 259 -59.43 -36.12 -4.40
N ASP A 260 -58.69 -35.13 -3.88
CA ASP A 260 -57.27 -35.04 -3.52
C ASP A 260 -56.39 -36.30 -3.62
N GLU A 261 -55.20 -36.15 -4.22
CA GLU A 261 -53.89 -36.57 -3.68
C GLU A 261 -52.79 -36.34 -4.74
N ILE A 262 -51.92 -35.35 -4.51
CA ILE A 262 -50.66 -35.18 -5.25
C ILE A 262 -49.67 -36.18 -4.67
N GLN A 263 -49.55 -37.35 -5.30
CA GLN A 263 -48.43 -38.27 -5.12
C GLN A 263 -47.57 -38.33 -6.39
N ASN A 264 -46.28 -38.13 -6.18
CA ASN A 264 -45.19 -38.34 -7.13
C ASN A 264 -45.35 -39.66 -7.91
N LYS A 265 -45.31 -39.59 -9.23
CA LYS A 265 -44.94 -40.73 -10.07
C LYS A 265 -43.89 -40.32 -11.10
N SER A 266 -42.87 -41.17 -11.15
CA SER A 266 -41.68 -41.16 -12.00
C SER A 266 -42.03 -41.18 -13.49
N ASN A 267 -41.40 -40.26 -14.23
CA ASN A 267 -41.42 -40.25 -15.69
C ASN A 267 -40.62 -41.43 -16.24
N ASP A 268 -41.27 -42.26 -17.05
CA ASP A 268 -40.62 -43.17 -17.98
C ASP A 268 -40.33 -42.35 -19.25
N VAL A 269 -39.05 -42.08 -19.51
CA VAL A 269 -38.59 -41.21 -20.61
C VAL A 269 -38.25 -42.06 -21.82
N THR A 270 -38.81 -41.74 -22.98
CA THR A 270 -38.37 -42.27 -24.27
C THR A 270 -37.14 -41.50 -24.79
N PRO A 271 -36.19 -42.16 -25.50
CA PRO A 271 -34.84 -41.63 -25.70
C PRO A 271 -34.71 -40.47 -26.69
N ASP A 272 -35.78 -40.10 -27.39
CA ASP A 272 -35.73 -39.09 -28.46
C ASP A 272 -36.02 -37.64 -27.97
N ASP A 273 -36.47 -37.45 -26.73
CA ASP A 273 -36.78 -36.12 -26.16
C ASP A 273 -35.58 -35.42 -25.48
N GLU A 274 -34.50 -36.15 -25.15
CA GLU A 274 -33.33 -35.56 -24.47
C GLU A 274 -32.51 -34.62 -25.38
N THR A 275 -32.61 -34.79 -26.70
CA THR A 275 -31.80 -34.01 -27.67
C THR A 275 -32.39 -32.62 -27.94
N TYR A 276 -33.71 -32.44 -27.81
CA TYR A 276 -34.36 -31.12 -27.96
C TYR A 276 -34.40 -30.30 -26.65
N SER A 277 -34.38 -30.97 -25.49
CA SER A 277 -34.32 -30.27 -24.19
C SER A 277 -33.01 -29.49 -23.98
N SER A 278 -31.89 -30.02 -24.49
CA SER A 278 -30.56 -29.43 -24.24
C SER A 278 -30.30 -28.13 -25.02
N ILE A 279 -31.04 -27.87 -26.11
CA ILE A 279 -30.92 -26.63 -26.89
C ILE A 279 -31.84 -25.53 -26.32
N SER A 280 -32.99 -25.91 -25.75
CA SER A 280 -33.94 -24.98 -25.11
C SER A 280 -33.40 -24.35 -23.81
N GLU A 281 -32.53 -25.05 -23.06
CA GLU A 281 -31.99 -24.52 -21.80
C GLU A 281 -31.04 -23.31 -21.98
N TRP A 282 -30.39 -23.18 -23.14
CA TRP A 282 -29.53 -22.02 -23.45
C TRP A 282 -30.32 -20.80 -23.94
N GLU A 283 -31.55 -20.98 -24.43
CA GLU A 283 -32.42 -19.88 -24.90
C GLU A 283 -33.16 -19.14 -23.76
N ASN A 284 -33.06 -19.61 -22.50
CA ASN A 284 -33.90 -19.15 -21.39
C ASN A 284 -33.19 -18.32 -20.29
N VAL A 285 -31.95 -17.84 -20.49
CA VAL A 285 -31.28 -16.99 -19.47
C VAL A 285 -31.67 -15.52 -19.68
N SER A 286 -32.42 -14.95 -18.74
CA SER A 286 -32.81 -13.54 -18.80
C SER A 286 -31.64 -12.59 -18.55
N ASN A 287 -31.70 -11.38 -19.13
CA ASN A 287 -30.71 -10.33 -18.89
C ASN A 287 -30.64 -9.98 -17.40
N ASP A 288 -31.79 -9.88 -16.71
CA ASP A 288 -31.83 -9.64 -15.26
C ASP A 288 -31.13 -10.75 -14.46
N THR A 289 -31.27 -12.02 -14.84
CA THR A 289 -30.54 -13.13 -14.20
C THR A 289 -29.02 -12.99 -14.37
N CYS A 290 -28.53 -12.66 -15.57
CA CYS A 290 -27.12 -12.39 -15.82
C CYS A 290 -26.61 -11.21 -14.98
N GLN A 291 -27.38 -10.13 -14.91
CA GLN A 291 -27.01 -8.94 -14.16
C GLN A 291 -26.98 -9.19 -12.64
N PHE A 292 -27.90 -10.00 -12.11
CA PHE A 292 -27.84 -10.43 -10.72
C PHE A 292 -26.63 -11.32 -10.47
N ALA A 293 -26.29 -12.24 -11.38
CA ALA A 293 -25.10 -13.08 -11.24
C ALA A 293 -23.80 -12.24 -11.15
N LEU A 294 -23.66 -11.23 -12.01
CA LEU A 294 -22.55 -10.26 -11.94
C LEU A 294 -22.55 -9.47 -10.63
N LEU A 295 -23.71 -8.95 -10.22
CA LEU A 295 -23.82 -8.20 -8.96
C LEU A 295 -23.48 -9.07 -7.74
N ILE A 296 -23.91 -10.33 -7.72
CA ILE A 296 -23.62 -11.29 -6.65
C ILE A 296 -22.12 -11.52 -6.53
N GLY A 297 -21.42 -11.77 -7.65
CA GLY A 297 -19.96 -11.91 -7.65
C GLY A 297 -19.26 -10.65 -7.13
N ASN A 298 -19.64 -9.48 -7.65
CA ASN A 298 -19.07 -8.21 -7.21
C ASN A 298 -19.32 -7.95 -5.71
N LEU A 299 -20.53 -8.21 -5.20
CA LEU A 299 -20.85 -8.03 -3.78
C LEU A 299 -20.15 -9.04 -2.88
N GLU A 300 -19.89 -10.27 -3.37
CA GLU A 300 -19.06 -11.26 -2.67
C GLU A 300 -17.63 -10.72 -2.48
N ASP A 301 -17.02 -10.21 -3.56
CA ASP A 301 -15.68 -9.62 -3.54
C ASP A 301 -15.60 -8.40 -2.61
N ILE A 302 -16.61 -7.52 -2.65
CA ILE A 302 -16.66 -6.34 -1.77
C ILE A 302 -16.93 -6.73 -0.32
N ALA A 303 -17.69 -7.79 -0.05
CA ALA A 303 -17.90 -8.30 1.31
C ALA A 303 -16.58 -8.79 1.94
N VAL A 304 -15.77 -9.52 1.16
CA VAL A 304 -14.42 -9.91 1.58
C VAL A 304 -13.54 -8.69 1.82
N LEU A 305 -13.50 -7.75 0.87
CA LEU A 305 -12.71 -6.52 1.00
C LEU A 305 -13.08 -5.73 2.26
N ASN A 306 -14.37 -5.42 2.43
CA ASN A 306 -14.87 -4.60 3.54
C ASN A 306 -14.56 -5.23 4.90
N ALA A 307 -14.66 -6.56 5.01
CA ALA A 307 -14.37 -7.25 6.26
C ALA A 307 -12.89 -7.22 6.63
N VAL A 308 -11.99 -7.35 5.64
CA VAL A 308 -10.55 -7.26 5.88
C VAL A 308 -10.14 -5.84 6.26
N ILE A 309 -10.54 -4.83 5.49
CA ILE A 309 -10.11 -3.44 5.73
C ILE A 309 -10.73 -2.81 6.99
N SER A 310 -11.89 -3.32 7.44
CA SER A 310 -12.54 -2.87 8.68
C SER A 310 -11.86 -3.40 9.94
N ARG A 311 -10.88 -4.30 9.80
CA ARG A 311 -10.18 -4.91 10.93
C ARG A 311 -9.10 -3.97 11.45
N ARG A 312 -9.20 -3.64 12.74
CA ARG A 312 -8.11 -3.01 13.48
C ARG A 312 -7.09 -4.07 13.86
N VAL A 313 -5.86 -3.93 13.39
CA VAL A 313 -4.74 -4.76 13.84
C VAL A 313 -4.08 -4.06 15.03
N VAL A 314 -4.08 -4.70 16.20
CA VAL A 314 -3.37 -4.17 17.38
C VAL A 314 -1.89 -4.48 17.21
N SER A 315 -1.08 -3.42 17.14
CA SER A 315 0.38 -3.52 17.06
C SER A 315 0.92 -4.04 18.40
N ASP A 316 1.67 -5.16 18.37
CA ASP A 316 2.48 -5.63 19.50
C ASP A 316 3.90 -5.03 19.40
N GLU A 317 4.67 -5.08 20.49
CA GLU A 317 6.06 -4.60 20.56
C GLU A 317 7.02 -5.27 19.53
N THR A 318 6.58 -6.33 18.85
CA THR A 318 7.32 -7.07 17.82
C THR A 318 7.08 -6.55 16.39
N THR A 319 6.02 -5.76 16.14
CA THR A 319 5.81 -5.07 14.85
C THR A 319 6.72 -3.83 14.77
N ARG A 320 7.82 -3.96 14.02
CA ARG A 320 8.89 -2.94 13.96
C ARG A 320 8.71 -1.86 12.90
N PHE A 321 7.78 -2.02 11.96
CA PHE A 321 7.61 -1.06 10.86
C PHE A 321 6.63 0.06 11.24
N PHE A 322 6.88 1.27 10.71
CA PHE A 322 6.08 2.45 10.97
C PHE A 322 4.61 2.24 10.55
N ALA A 323 3.67 2.62 11.41
CA ALA A 323 2.24 2.43 11.20
C ALA A 323 1.46 3.75 11.38
N LEU A 324 0.52 4.00 10.47
CA LEU A 324 -0.39 5.14 10.53
C LEU A 324 -1.61 4.85 11.43
N PRO A 325 -2.30 5.90 11.94
CA PRO A 325 -3.52 5.72 12.71
C PRO A 325 -4.62 5.01 11.90
N PHE A 326 -5.23 3.98 12.49
CA PHE A 326 -6.36 3.27 11.88
C PHE A 326 -7.60 4.17 11.80
N MET A 327 -8.17 4.28 10.60
CA MET A 327 -9.48 4.88 10.36
C MET A 327 -10.39 3.84 9.73
N LYS A 328 -11.58 3.65 10.31
CA LYS A 328 -12.57 2.75 9.74
C LYS A 328 -13.19 3.40 8.51
N ASN A 329 -13.11 2.71 7.37
CA ASN A 329 -13.77 3.11 6.13
C ASN A 329 -14.90 2.11 5.85
N ASP A 330 -16.14 2.56 5.93
CA ASP A 330 -17.27 1.76 5.45
C ASP A 330 -17.28 1.82 3.91
N THR A 331 -17.25 0.66 3.27
CA THR A 331 -17.16 0.57 1.80
C THR A 331 -18.40 -0.11 1.21
N CYS A 332 -18.92 0.47 0.13
CA CYS A 332 -19.99 -0.11 -0.68
C CYS A 332 -19.54 -0.24 -2.14
N LEU A 333 -20.21 -1.10 -2.92
CA LEU A 333 -19.86 -1.32 -4.32
C LEU A 333 -19.97 -0.02 -5.14
N ALA A 334 -20.97 0.83 -4.86
CA ALA A 334 -21.11 2.15 -5.52
C ALA A 334 -19.87 3.02 -5.30
N SER A 335 -19.36 3.09 -4.06
CA SER A 335 -18.19 3.89 -3.74
C SER A 335 -16.93 3.39 -4.46
N ILE A 336 -16.74 2.07 -4.55
CA ILE A 336 -15.60 1.43 -5.22
C ILE A 336 -15.65 1.67 -6.72
N LEU A 337 -16.83 1.50 -7.34
CA LEU A 337 -17.03 1.78 -8.76
C LEU A 337 -16.79 3.26 -9.08
N SER A 338 -17.26 4.18 -8.22
CA SER A 338 -17.07 5.62 -8.41
C SER A 338 -15.60 6.07 -8.27
N GLY A 339 -14.83 5.41 -7.42
CA GLY A 339 -13.39 5.66 -7.27
C GLY A 339 -12.55 5.04 -8.40
N GLY A 340 -13.16 4.25 -9.29
CA GLY A 340 -12.51 3.67 -10.46
C GLY A 340 -11.52 2.55 -10.13
N ARG A 341 -10.81 2.08 -11.16
CA ARG A 341 -9.97 0.87 -11.14
C ARG A 341 -8.85 0.84 -10.08
N GLY A 342 -8.50 1.99 -9.50
CA GLY A 342 -7.48 2.08 -8.44
C GLY A 342 -8.02 1.86 -7.02
N SER A 343 -9.34 1.91 -6.83
CA SER A 343 -9.97 2.00 -5.50
C SER A 343 -9.60 0.85 -4.57
N VAL A 344 -9.58 -0.38 -5.08
CA VAL A 344 -9.25 -1.57 -4.28
C VAL A 344 -7.81 -1.47 -3.77
N SER A 345 -6.86 -1.17 -4.66
CA SER A 345 -5.45 -1.03 -4.29
C SER A 345 -5.20 0.10 -3.29
N GLU A 346 -5.93 1.21 -3.41
CA GLU A 346 -5.84 2.36 -2.50
C GLU A 346 -6.41 2.03 -1.11
N LEU A 347 -7.59 1.39 -1.06
CA LEU A 347 -8.22 0.99 0.21
C LEU A 347 -7.38 -0.04 0.97
N VAL A 348 -6.84 -1.03 0.27
CA VAL A 348 -5.97 -2.05 0.89
C VAL A 348 -4.64 -1.43 1.33
N ALA A 349 -4.04 -0.52 0.55
CA ALA A 349 -2.83 0.19 0.96
C ALA A 349 -3.06 1.06 2.21
N LYS A 350 -4.18 1.78 2.28
CA LYS A 350 -4.59 2.53 3.48
C LYS A 350 -4.71 1.63 4.70
N TRP A 351 -5.37 0.49 4.56
CA TRP A 351 -5.46 -0.48 5.65
C TRP A 351 -4.07 -1.01 6.05
N LEU A 352 -3.26 -1.46 5.09
CA LEU A 352 -1.92 -2.00 5.34
C LEU A 352 -0.99 -1.01 6.04
N SER A 353 -1.09 0.29 5.69
CA SER A 353 -0.33 1.35 6.35
C SER A 353 -0.55 1.42 7.86
N THR A 354 -1.65 0.85 8.38
CA THR A 354 -2.02 0.85 9.80
C THR A 354 -1.58 -0.42 10.53
N THR A 355 -1.07 -1.42 9.81
CA THR A 355 -0.76 -2.76 10.36
C THR A 355 0.66 -2.89 10.92
N GLY A 356 1.60 -2.03 10.48
CA GLY A 356 3.01 -2.12 10.85
C GLY A 356 3.74 -3.34 10.28
N ILE A 357 3.20 -3.97 9.22
CA ILE A 357 3.84 -5.08 8.52
C ILE A 357 5.08 -4.62 7.75
N ASP A 358 6.14 -5.43 7.76
CA ASP A 358 7.30 -5.20 6.89
C ASP A 358 6.86 -5.35 5.42
N PRO A 359 7.05 -4.32 4.57
CA PRO A 359 6.63 -4.38 3.17
C PRO A 359 7.26 -5.54 2.38
N ALA A 360 8.40 -6.09 2.84
CA ALA A 360 9.08 -7.18 2.15
C ALA A 360 8.25 -8.48 2.19
N ARG A 361 7.42 -8.63 3.23
CA ARG A 361 6.54 -9.77 3.43
C ARG A 361 5.27 -9.72 2.57
N LEU A 362 4.99 -8.58 1.93
CA LEU A 362 3.85 -8.42 1.02
C LEU A 362 4.16 -8.88 -0.41
N ILE A 363 5.44 -9.10 -0.71
CA ILE A 363 5.92 -9.57 -2.01
C ILE A 363 5.59 -11.06 -2.12
N ASP A 364 4.71 -11.40 -3.06
CA ASP A 364 4.36 -12.76 -3.40
C ASP A 364 4.90 -13.07 -4.79
N THR A 365 5.95 -13.89 -4.84
CA THR A 365 6.60 -14.28 -6.11
C THR A 365 5.73 -15.17 -6.98
N THR A 366 4.57 -15.62 -6.49
CA THR A 366 3.56 -16.37 -7.26
C THR A 366 2.49 -15.45 -7.88
N ASP A 367 2.57 -14.14 -7.65
CA ASP A 367 1.66 -13.17 -8.27
C ASP A 367 1.77 -13.16 -9.80
N VAL A 368 0.66 -12.85 -10.47
CA VAL A 368 0.54 -12.75 -11.94
C VAL A 368 1.51 -11.75 -12.59
N GLU A 369 2.13 -10.85 -11.81
CA GLU A 369 3.16 -9.93 -12.31
C GLU A 369 4.45 -10.67 -12.68
N PHE A 370 4.81 -11.74 -11.96
CA PHE A 370 6.07 -12.46 -12.15
C PHE A 370 6.00 -13.44 -13.33
N ASP A 371 4.82 -14.01 -13.60
CA ASP A 371 4.58 -14.83 -14.80
C ASP A 371 4.79 -14.01 -16.09
N GLN A 372 4.34 -12.75 -16.08
CA GLN A 372 4.50 -11.84 -17.23
C GLN A 372 5.94 -11.37 -17.39
N LEU A 373 6.67 -11.16 -16.29
CA LEU A 373 8.09 -10.83 -16.31
C LEU A 373 8.93 -11.99 -16.88
N GLN A 374 8.63 -13.24 -16.51
CA GLN A 374 9.30 -14.44 -17.00
C GLN A 374 9.17 -14.56 -18.55
N LEU A 375 7.96 -14.39 -19.09
CA LEU A 375 7.70 -14.42 -20.53
C LEU A 375 8.42 -13.31 -21.31
N SER A 376 8.55 -12.12 -20.71
CA SER A 376 9.27 -11.00 -21.34
C SER A 376 10.79 -11.22 -21.41
N VAL A 377 11.36 -11.89 -20.42
CA VAL A 377 12.80 -12.22 -20.36
C VAL A 377 13.13 -13.35 -21.34
N ASP A 378 12.28 -14.37 -21.42
CA ASP A 378 12.47 -15.50 -22.36
C ASP A 378 12.37 -15.02 -23.82
N SER A 379 11.51 -14.03 -24.10
CA SER A 379 11.38 -13.41 -25.43
C SER A 379 12.61 -12.56 -25.83
N LEU A 380 13.26 -11.90 -24.86
CA LEU A 380 14.48 -11.11 -25.09
C LEU A 380 15.73 -11.99 -25.25
N GLN A 381 15.78 -13.15 -24.62
CA GLN A 381 16.88 -14.11 -24.79
C GLN A 381 16.88 -14.74 -26.19
N GLN A 382 15.72 -14.91 -26.84
CA GLN A 382 15.64 -15.43 -28.21
C GLN A 382 16.17 -14.46 -29.29
N PHE A 383 16.33 -13.16 -28.99
CA PHE A 383 16.83 -12.17 -29.95
C PHE A 383 18.35 -11.94 -29.90
N ASN A 384 19.06 -12.45 -28.88
CA ASN A 384 20.48 -12.18 -28.68
C ASN A 384 21.42 -13.35 -29.04
N ASP A 385 20.91 -14.43 -29.65
CA ASP A 385 21.74 -15.55 -30.13
C ASP A 385 22.44 -15.26 -31.48
N THR A 386 23.07 -14.10 -31.60
CA THR A 386 24.16 -13.86 -32.58
C THR A 386 25.07 -12.74 -32.08
N ASN A 387 26.06 -13.09 -31.25
CA ASN A 387 27.44 -12.59 -31.26
C ASN A 387 28.13 -12.90 -29.91
N GLU A 388 29.08 -13.82 -29.96
CA GLU A 388 30.04 -14.04 -28.87
C GLU A 388 30.96 -12.83 -28.71
N ALA A 389 30.92 -12.20 -27.53
CA ALA A 389 32.08 -11.87 -26.69
C ALA A 389 31.63 -11.01 -25.50
N THR A 390 32.08 -11.36 -24.30
CA THR A 390 31.80 -10.70 -22.99
C THR A 390 30.37 -10.81 -22.44
N ALA A 391 29.92 -12.05 -22.24
CA ALA A 391 28.86 -12.35 -21.28
C ALA A 391 29.41 -12.18 -19.84
N VAL A 392 29.19 -11.01 -19.24
CA VAL A 392 29.25 -10.86 -17.77
C VAL A 392 28.06 -11.64 -17.22
N GLN A 393 28.34 -12.63 -16.37
CA GLN A 393 27.37 -13.48 -15.69
C GLN A 393 26.42 -12.63 -14.83
N ILE A 394 25.30 -12.20 -15.40
CA ILE A 394 24.12 -11.77 -14.65
C ILE A 394 23.18 -12.97 -14.63
N SER A 395 23.44 -13.90 -13.71
CA SER A 395 22.61 -15.08 -13.50
C SER A 395 22.83 -15.56 -12.07
N GLN A 396 21.74 -15.91 -11.38
CA GLN A 396 21.66 -16.38 -9.98
C GLN A 396 21.80 -15.36 -8.84
N GLN A 397 22.45 -14.20 -9.01
CA GLN A 397 22.67 -13.27 -7.88
C GLN A 397 21.45 -12.41 -7.49
N GLU A 398 20.51 -12.16 -8.41
CA GLU A 398 19.27 -11.42 -8.12
C GLU A 398 18.21 -12.30 -7.46
N ARG A 399 18.12 -13.59 -7.84
CA ARG A 399 17.27 -14.59 -7.18
C ARG A 399 17.71 -14.87 -5.75
N SER A 400 19.01 -14.96 -5.49
CA SER A 400 19.53 -15.19 -4.13
C SER A 400 19.36 -13.98 -3.22
N LYS A 401 19.36 -12.74 -3.74
CA LYS A 401 19.03 -11.52 -2.99
C LYS A 401 17.55 -11.40 -2.63
N LEU A 402 16.63 -11.85 -3.49
CA LEU A 402 15.19 -11.85 -3.18
C LEU A 402 14.80 -12.96 -2.19
N VAL A 403 15.49 -14.10 -2.24
CA VAL A 403 15.28 -15.25 -1.34
C VAL A 403 15.96 -15.06 0.02
N SER A 404 17.01 -14.24 0.12
CA SER A 404 17.70 -14.00 1.40
C SER A 404 17.03 -12.95 2.32
N LEU A 405 15.98 -12.25 1.86
CA LEU A 405 15.24 -11.28 2.68
C LEU A 405 14.12 -11.90 3.55
N SER A 406 13.82 -13.20 3.39
CA SER A 406 12.62 -13.82 3.93
C SER A 406 12.82 -14.75 5.14
N ILE A 407 13.99 -14.76 5.79
CA ILE A 407 14.24 -15.64 6.95
C ILE A 407 14.72 -14.85 8.16
N GLU A 408 13.79 -14.43 9.02
CA GLU A 408 13.91 -14.47 10.48
C GLU A 408 12.49 -14.73 11.05
N ILE A 409 12.29 -15.95 11.57
CA ILE A 409 11.03 -16.44 12.15
C ILE A 409 10.96 -15.97 13.61
N GLY A 410 9.87 -15.28 13.94
CA GLY A 410 9.47 -14.94 15.31
C GLY A 410 7.96 -14.75 15.38
N ASP A 411 7.30 -15.59 16.18
CA ASP A 411 5.89 -15.68 16.60
C ASP A 411 4.78 -15.63 15.53
N GLU A 412 4.36 -16.84 15.12
CA GLU A 412 3.50 -17.15 13.98
C GLU A 412 2.00 -16.75 14.15
N ALA A 413 1.46 -16.65 15.37
CA ALA A 413 -0.01 -16.68 15.53
C ALA A 413 -0.79 -15.45 14.99
N LYS A 414 -0.29 -14.21 15.15
CA LYS A 414 -0.97 -12.98 14.69
C LYS A 414 -0.53 -12.53 13.30
N ILE A 415 0.75 -12.74 12.98
CA ILE A 415 1.35 -12.44 11.67
C ILE A 415 0.66 -13.29 10.59
N ASN A 416 0.31 -14.54 10.91
CA ASN A 416 -0.47 -15.42 10.03
C ASN A 416 -1.83 -14.82 9.66
N THR A 417 -2.51 -14.11 10.57
CA THR A 417 -3.85 -13.60 10.24
C THR A 417 -3.85 -12.40 9.27
N THR A 418 -2.76 -11.64 9.15
CA THR A 418 -2.67 -10.55 8.15
C THR A 418 -2.25 -11.11 6.79
N THR A 419 -1.32 -12.06 6.78
CA THR A 419 -0.89 -12.74 5.55
C THR A 419 -2.00 -13.62 4.96
N GLU A 420 -2.77 -14.31 5.79
CA GLU A 420 -3.98 -15.05 5.37
C GLU A 420 -5.04 -14.13 4.76
N ALA A 421 -5.29 -12.97 5.39
CA ALA A 421 -6.21 -11.97 4.86
C ALA A 421 -5.72 -11.41 3.51
N MET A 422 -4.41 -11.19 3.36
CA MET A 422 -3.82 -10.77 2.09
C MET A 422 -3.92 -11.83 1.01
N ALA A 423 -3.64 -13.10 1.33
CA ALA A 423 -3.78 -14.21 0.38
C ALA A 423 -5.24 -14.35 -0.10
N LEU A 424 -6.19 -14.17 0.81
CA LEU A 424 -7.61 -14.13 0.47
C LEU A 424 -7.92 -12.96 -0.48
N LEU A 425 -7.50 -11.73 -0.15
CA LEU A 425 -7.74 -10.57 -1.00
C LEU A 425 -7.11 -10.73 -2.39
N LYS A 426 -5.88 -11.23 -2.49
CA LYS A 426 -5.21 -11.48 -3.79
C LYS A 426 -5.94 -12.50 -4.65
N ARG A 427 -6.65 -13.45 -4.05
CA ARG A 427 -7.49 -14.40 -4.81
C ARG A 427 -8.71 -13.73 -5.44
N HIS A 428 -9.29 -12.74 -4.78
CA HIS A 428 -10.45 -11.99 -5.27
C HIS A 428 -10.03 -10.83 -6.20
N PHE A 429 -8.87 -10.22 -5.97
CA PHE A 429 -8.35 -9.07 -6.72
C PHE A 429 -6.91 -9.29 -7.21
N PRO A 430 -6.69 -10.26 -8.13
CA PRO A 430 -5.35 -10.68 -8.53
C PRO A 430 -4.55 -9.63 -9.31
N TYR A 431 -5.19 -8.64 -9.92
CA TYR A 431 -4.50 -7.61 -10.70
C TYR A 431 -4.27 -6.34 -9.89
N SER A 432 -5.30 -5.88 -9.18
CA SER A 432 -5.28 -4.71 -8.30
C SER A 432 -4.34 -4.88 -7.11
N LEU A 433 -4.05 -6.12 -6.71
CA LEU A 433 -3.18 -6.43 -5.55
C LEU A 433 -1.89 -7.17 -5.92
N THR A 434 -1.46 -7.06 -7.19
CA THR A 434 -0.09 -7.45 -7.55
C THR A 434 0.92 -6.71 -6.67
N SER A 435 2.01 -7.39 -6.31
CA SER A 435 3.01 -6.88 -5.36
C SER A 435 3.49 -5.47 -5.68
N SER A 436 3.75 -5.15 -6.95
CA SER A 436 4.19 -3.81 -7.35
C SER A 436 3.09 -2.75 -7.24
N VAL A 437 1.85 -3.05 -7.65
CA VAL A 437 0.70 -2.13 -7.55
C VAL A 437 0.41 -1.82 -6.09
N LEU A 438 0.42 -2.84 -5.23
CA LEU A 438 0.17 -2.69 -3.81
C LEU A 438 1.24 -1.83 -3.13
N LEU A 439 2.52 -2.15 -3.35
CA LEU A 439 3.63 -1.41 -2.76
C LEU A 439 3.73 0.03 -3.29
N ALA A 440 3.37 0.27 -4.56
CA ALA A 440 3.28 1.63 -5.10
C ALA A 440 2.24 2.47 -4.37
N ASN A 441 1.02 1.94 -4.19
CA ASN A 441 -0.02 2.63 -3.41
C ASN A 441 0.38 2.80 -1.94
N LEU A 442 0.97 1.78 -1.31
CA LEU A 442 1.43 1.86 0.08
C LEU A 442 2.52 2.92 0.28
N CYS A 443 3.50 2.98 -0.64
CA CYS A 443 4.50 4.04 -0.66
C CYS A 443 3.85 5.42 -0.77
N TRP A 444 2.84 5.55 -1.64
CA TRP A 444 2.13 6.79 -1.85
C TRP A 444 1.33 7.22 -0.62
N GLU A 445 0.67 6.30 0.09
CA GLU A 445 -0.06 6.60 1.33
C GLU A 445 0.87 7.16 2.42
N PHE A 446 2.05 6.57 2.62
CA PHE A 446 3.04 7.11 3.55
C PHE A 446 3.57 8.49 3.10
N ALA A 447 3.82 8.68 1.81
CA ALA A 447 4.22 9.97 1.26
C ALA A 447 3.14 11.05 1.44
N MET A 448 1.86 10.71 1.24
CA MET A 448 0.72 11.60 1.47
C MET A 448 0.53 11.92 2.96
N SER A 449 0.81 10.96 3.85
CA SER A 449 0.85 11.25 5.29
C SER A 449 1.96 12.25 5.64
N TRP A 450 3.13 12.13 5.02
CA TRP A 450 4.22 13.10 5.19
C TRP A 450 3.87 14.46 4.58
N ASP A 451 3.21 14.51 3.43
CA ASP A 451 2.81 15.77 2.79
C ASP A 451 1.86 16.60 3.67
N LYS A 452 0.95 15.92 4.39
CA LYS A 452 0.03 16.53 5.37
C LYS A 452 0.77 17.15 6.56
N ASP A 453 1.80 16.48 7.06
CA ASP A 453 2.67 16.97 8.14
C ASP A 453 4.13 16.63 7.85
N VAL A 454 4.84 17.62 7.28
CA VAL A 454 6.21 17.43 6.80
C VAL A 454 7.23 17.21 7.92
N THR A 455 6.84 17.47 9.17
CA THR A 455 7.68 17.23 10.34
C THR A 455 7.76 15.74 10.69
N GLN A 456 6.81 14.92 10.23
CA GLN A 456 6.78 13.46 10.42
C GLN A 456 7.70 12.75 9.42
N LEU A 457 9.01 12.87 9.63
CA LEU A 457 10.01 12.28 8.73
C LEU A 457 10.01 10.74 8.76
N ASP A 458 9.48 10.11 9.80
CA ASP A 458 9.30 8.66 9.87
C ASP A 458 8.34 8.15 8.78
N SER A 459 7.30 8.92 8.44
CA SER A 459 6.41 8.64 7.31
C SER A 459 7.16 8.66 5.98
N LEU A 460 8.06 9.64 5.78
CA LEU A 460 8.91 9.68 4.59
C LEU A 460 9.89 8.51 4.56
N ALA A 461 10.51 8.17 5.70
CA ALA A 461 11.41 7.02 5.82
C ALA A 461 10.70 5.70 5.48
N ALA A 462 9.45 5.52 5.94
CA ALA A 462 8.61 4.39 5.61
C ALA A 462 8.30 4.34 4.10
N ALA A 463 7.91 5.48 3.51
CA ALA A 463 7.67 5.58 2.07
C ALA A 463 8.90 5.14 1.25
N LEU A 464 10.10 5.63 1.60
CA LEU A 464 11.33 5.25 0.91
C LEU A 464 11.70 3.77 1.09
N THR A 465 11.40 3.20 2.25
CA THR A 465 11.62 1.76 2.50
C THR A 465 10.70 0.92 1.61
N VAL A 466 9.42 1.28 1.50
CA VAL A 466 8.46 0.62 0.60
C VAL A 466 8.88 0.82 -0.87
N LEU A 467 9.24 2.04 -1.26
CA LEU A 467 9.67 2.40 -2.61
C LEU A 467 10.79 1.50 -3.13
N ARG A 468 11.81 1.26 -2.29
CA ARG A 468 12.95 0.40 -2.63
C ARG A 468 12.54 -1.03 -2.96
N GLN A 469 11.44 -1.51 -2.40
CA GLN A 469 11.01 -2.89 -2.50
C GLN A 469 10.06 -3.16 -3.67
N ILE A 470 9.51 -2.14 -4.35
CA ILE A 470 8.58 -2.30 -5.50
C ILE A 470 9.24 -3.14 -6.61
N PRO A 471 8.82 -4.39 -6.88
CA PRO A 471 9.55 -5.30 -7.77
C PRO A 471 9.67 -4.79 -9.22
N MET A 472 8.58 -4.25 -9.79
CA MET A 472 8.58 -3.72 -11.15
C MET A 472 9.37 -2.40 -11.25
N LYS A 473 10.57 -2.45 -11.85
CA LYS A 473 11.45 -1.28 -12.07
C LYS A 473 10.73 -0.10 -12.73
N ASN A 474 9.93 -0.34 -13.78
CA ASN A 474 9.19 0.74 -14.46
C ASN A 474 8.21 1.47 -13.53
N MET A 475 7.50 0.72 -12.68
CA MET A 475 6.59 1.30 -11.71
C MET A 475 7.35 2.05 -10.62
N ARG A 476 8.43 1.45 -10.09
CA ARG A 476 9.31 2.07 -9.10
C ARG A 476 9.85 3.41 -9.59
N HIS A 477 10.37 3.45 -10.82
CA HIS A 477 10.85 4.68 -11.48
C HIS A 477 9.75 5.72 -11.63
N GLY A 478 8.56 5.30 -12.06
CA GLY A 478 7.39 6.16 -12.16
C GLY A 478 6.98 6.79 -10.83
N VAL A 479 6.99 6.00 -9.75
CA VAL A 479 6.74 6.50 -8.40
C VAL A 479 7.85 7.47 -7.98
N CYS A 480 9.12 7.20 -8.31
CA CYS A 480 10.22 8.15 -8.07
C CYS A 480 9.97 9.49 -8.79
N CYS A 481 9.60 9.48 -10.08
CA CYS A 481 9.27 10.70 -10.82
C CYS A 481 8.17 11.52 -10.11
N LEU A 482 7.09 10.85 -9.69
CA LEU A 482 5.96 11.49 -9.01
C LEU A 482 6.37 12.05 -7.64
N LEU A 483 7.08 11.28 -6.81
CA LEU A 483 7.57 11.73 -5.50
C LEU A 483 8.53 12.91 -5.61
N TRP A 484 9.44 12.87 -6.60
CA TRP A 484 10.35 13.98 -6.88
C TRP A 484 9.57 15.25 -7.19
N MET A 485 8.69 15.20 -8.19
CA MET A 485 7.99 16.38 -8.70
C MET A 485 6.99 16.96 -7.71
N LEU A 486 6.28 16.11 -6.95
CA LEU A 486 5.18 16.54 -6.10
C LEU A 486 5.61 16.88 -4.68
N HIS A 487 6.57 16.16 -4.09
CA HIS A 487 6.85 16.28 -2.65
C HIS A 487 8.31 16.64 -2.30
N ILE A 488 9.30 16.05 -2.97
CA ILE A 488 10.72 16.15 -2.55
C ILE A 488 11.43 17.37 -3.14
N LYS A 489 11.31 17.62 -4.46
CA LYS A 489 12.10 18.60 -5.23
C LYS A 489 12.08 19.99 -4.60
N LYS A 490 10.88 20.52 -4.35
CA LYS A 490 10.69 21.90 -3.85
C LYS A 490 11.38 22.10 -2.49
N ARG A 491 11.31 21.13 -1.58
CA ARG A 491 11.91 21.22 -0.25
C ARG A 491 13.42 21.13 -0.30
N MET A 492 13.95 20.20 -1.10
CA MET A 492 15.39 20.09 -1.32
C MET A 492 15.95 21.36 -1.99
N GLU A 493 15.22 21.96 -2.94
CA GLU A 493 15.60 23.21 -3.58
C GLU A 493 15.67 24.39 -2.60
N MET A 494 14.71 24.53 -1.69
CA MET A 494 14.73 25.56 -0.64
C MET A 494 15.93 25.39 0.29
N ALA A 495 16.20 24.15 0.73
CA ALA A 495 17.38 23.84 1.55
C ALA A 495 18.69 24.17 0.80
N ALA A 496 18.79 23.76 -0.46
CA ALA A 496 19.94 24.01 -1.32
C ALA A 496 20.21 25.51 -1.50
N LYS A 497 19.17 26.31 -1.80
CA LYS A 497 19.29 27.77 -1.98
C LYS A 497 19.74 28.46 -0.70
N LEU A 498 19.16 28.10 0.45
CA LEU A 498 19.50 28.71 1.73
C LEU A 498 20.92 28.35 2.18
N MET A 499 21.31 27.07 2.06
CA MET A 499 22.68 26.61 2.33
C MET A 499 23.68 27.22 1.34
N ASN A 500 23.30 27.42 0.08
CA ASN A 500 24.17 28.09 -0.90
C ASN A 500 24.46 29.54 -0.51
N LYS A 501 23.44 30.25 -0.01
CA LYS A 501 23.57 31.64 0.46
C LYS A 501 24.41 31.76 1.72
N LEU A 502 24.20 30.88 2.71
CA LEU A 502 24.84 30.95 4.03
C LEU A 502 26.20 30.24 4.09
N GLY A 503 26.42 29.28 3.20
CA GLY A 503 27.61 28.45 3.15
C GLY A 503 27.73 27.42 4.27
N LYS A 504 26.64 27.10 4.97
CA LYS A 504 26.55 26.12 6.05
C LYS A 504 25.08 25.77 6.33
N LEU A 505 24.83 24.81 7.22
CA LEU A 505 23.48 24.56 7.74
C LEU A 505 22.91 25.85 8.37
N PRO A 506 21.69 26.29 7.99
CA PRO A 506 21.06 27.46 8.59
C PRO A 506 20.70 27.18 10.06
N LYS A 507 20.58 28.24 10.87
CA LYS A 507 20.09 28.08 12.25
C LYS A 507 18.61 27.70 12.22
N GLU A 508 18.15 26.96 13.23
CA GLU A 508 16.78 26.45 13.37
C GLU A 508 15.69 27.47 12.98
N ARG A 509 15.75 28.71 13.48
CA ARG A 509 14.78 29.76 13.14
C ARG A 509 14.63 29.99 11.63
N LEU A 510 15.74 30.01 10.88
CA LEU A 510 15.72 30.20 9.44
C LEU A 510 15.26 28.93 8.71
N CYS A 511 15.63 27.75 9.20
CA CYS A 511 15.13 26.48 8.66
C CYS A 511 13.60 26.39 8.79
N MET A 512 13.05 26.73 9.96
CA MET A 512 11.61 26.72 10.20
C MET A 512 10.88 27.75 9.31
N GLN A 513 11.48 28.92 9.10
CA GLN A 513 10.88 29.99 8.29
C GLN A 513 10.86 29.67 6.79
N ASP A 514 11.98 29.20 6.24
CA ASP A 514 12.16 29.09 4.78
C ASP A 514 11.95 27.67 4.25
N ILE A 515 12.09 26.63 5.09
CA ILE A 515 11.98 25.21 4.72
C ILE A 515 10.78 24.55 5.42
N GLY A 516 10.41 25.01 6.61
CA GLY A 516 9.33 24.43 7.43
C GLY A 516 9.78 23.23 8.28
N LEU A 517 11.08 23.06 8.50
CA LEU A 517 11.69 21.98 9.28
C LEU A 517 12.73 22.57 10.25
N SER A 518 12.98 21.92 11.40
CA SER A 518 14.10 22.29 12.28
C SER A 518 15.45 22.00 11.61
N ASP A 519 16.55 22.53 12.14
CA ASP A 519 17.89 22.25 11.61
C ASP A 519 18.28 20.75 11.69
N ILE A 520 17.89 20.07 12.76
CA ILE A 520 18.01 18.62 12.92
C ILE A 520 17.18 17.91 11.85
N GLN A 521 15.90 18.29 11.69
CA GLN A 521 15.02 17.69 10.69
C GLN A 521 15.47 17.96 9.25
N VAL A 522 16.05 19.12 8.94
CA VAL A 522 16.64 19.40 7.62
C VAL A 522 17.78 18.43 7.34
N THR A 523 18.60 18.13 8.34
CA THR A 523 19.70 17.16 8.19
C THR A 523 19.17 15.75 7.88
N THR A 524 18.16 15.29 8.63
CA THR A 524 17.49 14.01 8.40
C THR A 524 16.76 13.98 7.04
N PHE A 525 16.08 15.07 6.66
CA PHE A 525 15.44 15.19 5.36
C PHE A 525 16.46 15.09 4.21
N LEU A 526 17.62 15.74 4.31
CA LEU A 526 18.69 15.63 3.32
C LEU A 526 19.24 14.20 3.23
N GLN A 527 19.31 13.47 4.34
CA GLN A 527 19.63 12.03 4.35
C GLN A 527 18.58 11.21 3.57
N HIS A 528 17.30 11.51 3.77
CA HIS A 528 16.21 10.91 3.00
C HIS A 528 16.27 11.28 1.52
N CYS A 529 16.64 12.52 1.16
CA CYS A 529 16.87 12.90 -0.24
C CYS A 529 17.99 12.06 -0.88
N VAL A 530 19.10 11.85 -0.18
CA VAL A 530 20.19 10.97 -0.66
C VAL A 530 19.66 9.56 -0.87
N THR A 531 18.96 9.00 0.13
CA THR A 531 18.40 7.64 0.07
C THR A 531 17.40 7.49 -1.08
N PHE A 532 16.52 8.49 -1.27
CA PHE A 532 15.56 8.55 -2.37
C PHE A 532 16.26 8.54 -3.73
N LEU A 533 17.28 9.39 -3.90
CA LEU A 533 18.00 9.51 -5.16
C LEU A 533 18.83 8.27 -5.47
N ASP A 534 19.38 7.58 -4.45
CA ASP A 534 20.02 6.28 -4.62
C ASP A 534 18.99 5.24 -5.15
N ILE A 535 17.77 5.22 -4.59
CA ILE A 535 16.68 4.37 -5.10
C ILE A 535 16.29 4.76 -6.54
N PHE A 536 16.32 6.05 -6.87
CA PHE A 536 15.99 6.55 -8.20
C PHE A 536 17.03 6.12 -9.24
N ILE A 537 18.32 6.17 -8.91
CA ILE A 537 19.38 5.59 -9.77
C ILE A 537 19.14 4.09 -9.95
N ASP A 538 18.88 3.35 -8.88
CA ASP A 538 18.69 1.89 -8.95
C ASP A 538 17.45 1.47 -9.78
N ALA A 539 16.47 2.38 -9.92
CA ALA A 539 15.26 2.18 -10.69
C ALA A 539 15.41 2.52 -12.19
N GLU A 540 16.60 2.87 -12.65
CA GLU A 540 16.87 3.31 -14.02
C GLU A 540 16.29 2.34 -15.07
N ILE A 541 15.62 2.93 -16.07
CA ILE A 541 15.08 2.22 -17.23
C ILE A 541 15.94 2.59 -18.43
N LEU A 542 16.71 1.63 -18.95
CA LEU A 542 17.38 1.75 -20.25
C LEU A 542 16.29 1.85 -21.34
N GLU A 543 16.43 2.81 -22.25
CA GLU A 543 15.41 3.16 -23.25
C GLU A 543 14.85 1.95 -24.02
N GLN A 544 13.55 2.01 -24.35
CA GLN A 544 12.70 1.00 -25.00
C GLN A 544 12.29 -0.20 -24.13
N ARG A 545 11.12 -0.04 -23.48
CA ARG A 545 10.24 -1.15 -23.16
C ARG A 545 8.88 -0.94 -23.80
N ASP A 546 8.27 -2.06 -24.20
CA ASP A 546 6.87 -2.09 -24.60
C ASP A 546 6.00 -1.42 -23.53
N LYS A 547 4.92 -0.78 -23.97
CA LYS A 547 3.97 -0.11 -23.10
C LYS A 547 3.37 -1.16 -22.15
N VAL A 548 3.83 -1.17 -20.89
CA VAL A 548 3.31 -2.09 -19.87
C VAL A 548 1.87 -1.72 -19.57
N VAL A 549 0.93 -2.59 -19.93
CA VAL A 549 -0.49 -2.41 -19.66
C VAL A 549 -0.82 -3.11 -18.34
N ILE A 550 -1.27 -2.34 -17.36
CA ILE A 550 -1.79 -2.88 -16.10
C ILE A 550 -3.19 -3.42 -16.36
N LYS A 551 -3.38 -4.71 -16.12
CA LYS A 551 -4.69 -5.38 -16.22
C LYS A 551 -5.57 -4.98 -15.05
N SER A 552 -6.89 -5.16 -15.20
CA SER A 552 -7.88 -4.92 -14.18
C SER A 552 -8.85 -6.10 -14.11
N GLU A 553 -9.51 -6.28 -12.97
CA GLU A 553 -10.55 -7.29 -12.77
C GLU A 553 -11.77 -7.09 -13.70
N GLU A 554 -12.52 -8.16 -13.96
CA GLU A 554 -13.75 -8.14 -14.77
C GLU A 554 -14.83 -7.24 -14.15
N LEU A 555 -14.78 -6.98 -12.84
CA LEU A 555 -15.70 -6.08 -12.14
C LEU A 555 -15.73 -4.66 -12.74
N TRP A 556 -14.66 -4.28 -13.46
CA TRP A 556 -14.50 -2.98 -14.09
C TRP A 556 -15.00 -2.94 -15.55
N ASP A 557 -15.36 -4.08 -16.14
CA ASP A 557 -15.83 -4.13 -17.52
C ASP A 557 -17.17 -3.40 -17.67
N GLY A 558 -17.24 -2.47 -18.63
CA GLY A 558 -18.40 -1.56 -18.79
C GLY A 558 -18.40 -0.33 -17.87
N HIS A 559 -17.50 -0.27 -16.89
CA HIS A 559 -17.31 0.88 -16.00
C HIS A 559 -16.07 1.70 -16.39
N PHE A 560 -16.22 2.56 -17.40
CA PHE A 560 -15.14 3.43 -17.88
C PHE A 560 -14.98 4.75 -17.10
N GLY A 561 -15.85 5.01 -16.12
CA GLY A 561 -15.84 6.21 -15.29
C GLY A 561 -14.92 6.06 -14.07
N GLY A 562 -14.25 7.15 -13.67
CA GLY A 562 -13.43 7.21 -12.46
C GLY A 562 -12.04 7.84 -12.71
N PRO A 563 -11.31 8.18 -11.63
CA PRO A 563 -9.95 8.69 -11.73
C PRO A 563 -9.00 7.63 -12.29
N GLN A 564 -7.89 8.10 -12.89
CA GLN A 564 -6.83 7.20 -13.37
C GLN A 564 -6.17 6.49 -12.17
N PRO A 565 -6.02 5.15 -12.20
CA PRO A 565 -5.35 4.42 -11.13
C PRO A 565 -3.90 4.90 -10.94
N PHE A 566 -3.45 5.01 -9.69
CA PHE A 566 -2.11 5.47 -9.36
C PHE A 566 -1.02 4.63 -10.04
N ALA A 567 -1.16 3.30 -10.03
CA ALA A 567 -0.20 2.42 -10.69
C ALA A 567 -0.11 2.66 -12.20
N THR A 568 -1.24 2.94 -12.86
CA THR A 568 -1.26 3.29 -14.30
C THR A 568 -0.59 4.64 -14.52
N LEU A 569 -0.84 5.62 -13.64
CA LEU A 569 -0.19 6.92 -13.68
C LEU A 569 1.34 6.78 -13.53
N ALA A 570 1.81 5.97 -12.58
CA ALA A 570 3.23 5.71 -12.34
C ALA A 570 3.91 5.08 -13.57
N VAL A 571 3.34 4.01 -14.14
CA VAL A 571 3.91 3.36 -15.33
C VAL A 571 3.86 4.26 -16.58
N SER A 572 2.92 5.21 -16.62
CA SER A 572 2.81 6.18 -17.72
C SER A 572 3.76 7.37 -17.64
N GLN A 573 4.54 7.50 -16.55
CA GLN A 573 5.48 8.61 -16.40
C GLN A 573 6.53 8.59 -17.50
N THR A 574 6.85 9.77 -18.04
CA THR A 574 8.02 9.93 -18.88
C THR A 574 9.27 9.61 -18.06
N PRO A 575 10.19 8.75 -18.57
CA PRO A 575 11.41 8.44 -17.84
C PRO A 575 12.22 9.70 -17.54
N ALA A 576 12.66 9.83 -16.29
CA ALA A 576 13.62 10.85 -15.89
C ALA A 576 14.95 10.71 -16.65
N TRP A 577 15.58 11.85 -16.97
CA TRP A 577 16.87 11.92 -17.61
C TRP A 577 17.98 11.55 -16.62
N TYR A 578 18.77 10.53 -16.96
CA TYR A 578 19.78 9.97 -16.05
C TYR A 578 20.77 11.02 -15.53
N ASP A 579 21.30 11.87 -16.39
CA ASP A 579 22.29 12.87 -15.97
C ASP A 579 21.71 13.89 -14.97
N LEU A 580 20.40 14.17 -15.05
CA LEU A 580 19.72 15.01 -14.07
C LEU A 580 19.59 14.30 -12.73
N ILE A 581 19.24 13.01 -12.70
CA ILE A 581 19.22 12.22 -11.46
C ILE A 581 20.61 12.26 -10.82
N LEU A 582 21.66 11.95 -11.60
CA LEU A 582 23.05 11.94 -11.13
C LEU A 582 23.52 13.31 -10.63
N LEU A 583 23.09 14.41 -11.27
CA LEU A 583 23.36 15.76 -10.78
C LEU A 583 22.74 15.99 -9.39
N HIS A 584 21.48 15.61 -9.20
CA HIS A 584 20.81 15.80 -7.92
C HIS A 584 21.39 14.89 -6.83
N VAL A 585 21.89 13.70 -7.16
CA VAL A 585 22.60 12.80 -6.23
C VAL A 585 23.85 13.48 -5.66
N GLN A 586 24.62 14.14 -6.54
CA GLN A 586 25.80 14.91 -6.12
C GLN A 586 25.40 16.06 -5.19
N VAL A 587 24.38 16.83 -5.56
CA VAL A 587 23.88 17.96 -4.75
C VAL A 587 23.37 17.50 -3.40
N ALA A 588 22.55 16.45 -3.34
CA ALA A 588 22.02 15.90 -2.11
C ALA A 588 23.14 15.43 -1.16
N ASN A 589 24.13 14.70 -1.68
CA ASN A 589 25.26 14.25 -0.87
C ASN A 589 26.10 15.43 -0.36
N VAL A 590 26.38 16.44 -1.19
CA VAL A 590 27.10 17.65 -0.75
C VAL A 590 26.36 18.37 0.37
N LEU A 591 25.05 18.60 0.21
CA LEU A 591 24.24 19.28 1.22
C LEU A 591 24.14 18.46 2.50
N TYR A 592 23.92 17.15 2.39
CA TYR A 592 23.86 16.25 3.54
C TYR A 592 25.19 16.20 4.31
N MET A 593 26.32 16.06 3.60
CA MET A 593 27.66 16.12 4.20
C MET A 593 27.88 17.45 4.94
N MET A 594 27.52 18.57 4.33
CA MET A 594 27.64 19.88 4.97
C MET A 594 26.76 20.01 6.21
N ALA A 595 25.53 19.53 6.15
CA ALA A 595 24.56 19.59 7.25
C ALA A 595 24.99 18.71 8.43
N TYR A 596 25.25 17.42 8.16
CA TYR A 596 25.54 16.42 9.18
C TYR A 596 26.90 16.64 9.85
N LEU A 597 27.93 17.00 9.07
CA LEU A 597 29.29 17.24 9.57
C LEU A 597 29.57 18.70 9.93
N ASN A 598 28.55 19.57 9.87
CA ASN A 598 28.66 21.01 10.16
C ASN A 598 29.76 21.75 9.36
N LEU A 599 29.96 21.36 8.09
CA LEU A 599 31.00 21.94 7.24
C LEU A 599 30.59 23.32 6.71
N LYS A 600 31.59 24.21 6.59
CA LYS A 600 31.43 25.57 6.06
C LYS A 600 32.10 25.70 4.69
N ILE A 601 31.34 26.01 3.66
CA ILE A 601 31.81 26.23 2.29
C ILE A 601 31.03 27.42 1.75
N LEU A 602 31.69 28.48 1.30
CA LEU A 602 30.98 29.60 0.70
C LEU A 602 30.40 29.18 -0.64
N LYS A 603 29.13 29.50 -0.90
CA LYS A 603 28.44 29.23 -2.17
C LYS A 603 28.70 27.82 -2.74
N PRO A 604 28.41 26.74 -2.00
CA PRO A 604 28.72 25.37 -2.39
C PRO A 604 28.20 25.00 -3.79
N LEU A 605 27.01 25.44 -4.18
CA LEU A 605 26.48 25.15 -5.50
C LEU A 605 27.29 25.84 -6.61
N ASN A 606 27.75 27.08 -6.38
CA ASN A 606 28.53 27.82 -7.37
C ASN A 606 30.00 27.36 -7.45
N ASN A 607 30.56 26.93 -6.32
CA ASN A 607 31.98 26.60 -6.22
C ASN A 607 32.28 25.14 -6.51
N LEU A 608 31.39 24.21 -6.16
CA LEU A 608 31.58 22.76 -6.39
C LEU A 608 31.01 22.28 -7.73
N PHE A 609 30.09 23.04 -8.34
CA PHE A 609 29.47 22.70 -9.62
C PHE A 609 29.81 23.74 -10.69
N GLU A 610 29.85 23.30 -11.95
CA GLU A 610 30.11 24.15 -13.11
C GLU A 610 29.01 25.18 -13.30
N SER A 611 29.37 26.36 -13.83
CA SER A 611 28.39 27.42 -14.14
C SER A 611 27.38 26.97 -15.19
N VAL A 612 27.81 26.14 -16.15
CA VAL A 612 26.98 25.55 -17.21
C VAL A 612 25.94 24.58 -16.62
N VAL A 613 26.20 24.01 -15.46
CA VAL A 613 25.32 23.04 -14.79
C VAL A 613 24.23 23.73 -13.95
N GLN A 614 24.46 24.98 -13.52
CA GLN A 614 23.53 25.71 -12.66
C GLN A 614 22.08 25.80 -13.18
N PRO A 615 21.84 26.01 -14.50
CA PRO A 615 20.47 26.05 -15.03
C PRO A 615 19.71 24.73 -14.91
N TYR A 616 20.43 23.60 -14.83
CA TYR A 616 19.84 22.25 -14.72
C TYR A 616 19.49 21.86 -13.27
N LEU A 617 19.99 22.59 -12.27
CA LEU A 617 19.66 22.36 -10.87
C LEU A 617 18.17 22.58 -10.65
N PHE A 618 17.47 21.52 -10.24
CA PHE A 618 16.03 21.51 -10.01
C PHE A 618 15.20 21.87 -11.26
N GLN A 619 15.71 21.59 -12.46
CA GLN A 619 14.89 21.54 -13.68
C GLN A 619 13.86 20.40 -13.59
N ASP A 620 12.88 20.36 -14.50
CA ASP A 620 12.07 19.15 -14.68
C ASP A 620 13.00 17.96 -14.94
N ILE A 621 12.81 16.87 -14.20
CA ILE A 621 13.73 15.73 -14.24
C ILE A 621 13.56 14.92 -15.53
N THR A 622 12.49 15.12 -16.28
CA THR A 622 12.21 14.46 -17.57
C THR A 622 12.79 15.21 -18.77
N ASP A 623 13.24 16.46 -18.57
CA ASP A 623 13.84 17.25 -19.62
C ASP A 623 15.20 16.68 -20.04
N LYS A 624 15.48 16.70 -21.34
CA LYS A 624 16.79 16.33 -21.86
C LYS A 624 17.84 17.32 -21.38
N ALA A 625 18.88 16.82 -20.72
CA ALA A 625 20.03 17.61 -20.32
C ALA A 625 21.29 17.14 -21.05
N ILE A 626 22.14 18.08 -21.46
CA ILE A 626 23.46 17.76 -22.03
C ILE A 626 24.49 18.23 -21.01
N LEU A 627 24.78 17.36 -20.04
CA LEU A 627 25.75 17.64 -18.99
C LEU A 627 27.12 17.15 -19.44
N THR A 628 27.98 18.09 -19.85
CA THR A 628 29.35 17.81 -20.24
C THR A 628 30.28 18.10 -19.06
N TRP A 629 30.79 17.03 -18.44
CA TRP A 629 31.70 17.12 -17.30
C TRP A 629 33.14 17.32 -17.78
N TYR A 630 33.57 18.58 -17.88
CA TYR A 630 34.95 18.95 -18.23
C TYR A 630 35.87 18.93 -17.00
N ARG A 631 37.15 18.62 -17.22
CA ARG A 631 38.17 18.83 -16.18
C ARG A 631 38.39 20.33 -15.97
N ASP A 632 38.42 20.75 -14.71
CA ASP A 632 38.69 22.12 -14.29
C ASP A 632 39.58 22.06 -13.06
N ASP A 633 40.90 22.17 -13.25
CA ASP A 633 41.90 21.97 -12.18
C ASP A 633 41.63 22.82 -10.94
N LYS A 634 41.09 24.05 -11.12
CA LYS A 634 40.76 24.92 -9.97
C LYS A 634 39.57 24.37 -9.19
N ARG A 635 38.51 23.95 -9.88
CA ARG A 635 37.33 23.39 -9.23
C ARG A 635 37.61 22.00 -8.66
N ASP A 636 38.39 21.19 -9.36
CA ASP A 636 38.78 19.86 -8.92
C ASP A 636 39.59 19.95 -7.62
N ASN A 637 40.48 20.95 -7.48
CA ASN A 637 41.13 21.24 -6.20
C ASN A 637 40.13 21.60 -5.08
N ILE A 638 39.14 22.44 -5.35
CA ILE A 638 38.10 22.82 -4.35
C ILE A 638 37.26 21.59 -3.97
N ARG A 639 36.92 20.72 -4.92
CA ARG A 639 36.19 19.48 -4.70
C ARG A 639 37.02 18.50 -3.87
N THR A 640 38.30 18.32 -4.19
CA THR A 640 39.23 17.49 -3.41
C THR A 640 39.36 18.02 -1.99
N GLU A 641 39.55 19.33 -1.81
CA GLU A 641 39.62 19.96 -0.47
C GLU A 641 38.32 19.72 0.32
N PHE A 642 37.17 19.86 -0.33
CA PHE A 642 35.87 19.56 0.30
C PHE A 642 35.79 18.11 0.78
N LEU A 643 36.13 17.14 -0.07
CA LEU A 643 36.10 15.72 0.29
C LEU A 643 37.12 15.40 1.40
N CYS A 644 38.31 15.99 1.37
CA CYS A 644 39.29 15.87 2.45
C CYS A 644 38.76 16.42 3.78
N ARG A 645 38.00 17.51 3.77
CA ARG A 645 37.34 18.05 4.98
C ARG A 645 36.24 17.13 5.51
N VAL A 646 35.50 16.45 4.63
CA VAL A 646 34.54 15.40 5.02
C VAL A 646 35.26 14.24 5.71
N ILE A 647 36.37 13.77 5.13
CA ILE A 647 37.20 12.70 5.71
C ILE A 647 37.78 13.12 7.07
N THR A 648 38.30 14.34 7.19
CA THR A 648 38.81 14.84 8.47
C THR A 648 37.71 14.92 9.53
N ALA A 649 36.53 15.44 9.19
CA ALA A 649 35.41 15.54 10.12
C ALA A 649 34.86 14.16 10.54
N SER A 650 34.93 13.15 9.67
CA SER A 650 34.43 11.80 9.99
C SER A 650 35.28 11.07 11.02
N MET A 651 36.53 11.51 11.27
CA MET A 651 37.39 10.93 12.31
C MET A 651 36.83 11.11 13.72
N GLU A 652 35.99 12.13 13.96
CA GLU A 652 35.32 12.31 15.25
C GLU A 652 34.39 11.13 15.60
N PHE A 653 33.81 10.44 14.62
CA PHE A 653 32.91 9.30 14.89
C PHE A 653 33.66 8.10 15.44
N ILE A 654 34.89 7.85 14.98
CA ILE A 654 35.72 6.75 15.50
C ILE A 654 35.95 6.93 17.01
N HIS A 655 36.19 8.17 17.44
CA HIS A 655 36.33 8.49 18.87
C HIS A 655 35.04 8.27 19.67
N ARG A 656 33.88 8.61 19.08
CA ARG A 656 32.57 8.49 19.76
C ARG A 656 32.08 7.04 19.84
N GLU A 657 32.35 6.21 18.83
CA GLU A 657 31.93 4.81 18.79
C GLU A 657 32.83 3.89 19.65
N THR A 658 34.06 4.32 19.96
CA THR A 658 35.00 3.55 20.78
C THR A 658 34.72 3.78 22.28
N THR A 659 33.62 3.24 22.81
CA THR A 659 33.21 3.45 24.22
C THR A 659 34.01 2.62 25.24
N ASP A 660 34.52 1.46 24.83
CA ASP A 660 35.08 0.46 25.75
C ASP A 660 36.62 0.37 25.69
N GLY A 661 37.26 1.19 24.85
CA GLY A 661 38.73 1.25 24.70
C GLY A 661 39.41 0.01 24.09
N VAL A 662 38.69 -1.10 23.91
CA VAL A 662 39.24 -2.38 23.42
C VAL A 662 38.91 -2.65 21.94
N THR A 663 37.74 -2.22 21.45
CA THR A 663 37.32 -2.39 20.05
C THR A 663 37.09 -1.03 19.40
N VAL A 664 37.97 -0.63 18.47
CA VAL A 664 37.80 0.59 17.67
C VAL A 664 36.76 0.35 16.60
N SER A 665 35.60 1.01 16.69
CA SER A 665 34.58 0.99 15.63
C SER A 665 34.83 2.13 14.65
N SER A 666 34.88 1.80 13.36
CA SER A 666 35.13 2.76 12.26
C SER A 666 34.00 2.79 11.22
N THR A 667 32.85 2.18 11.52
CA THR A 667 31.77 1.94 10.55
C THR A 667 31.28 3.23 9.91
N GLN A 668 31.03 4.29 10.69
CA GLN A 668 30.61 5.59 10.14
C GLN A 668 31.70 6.24 9.29
N ALA A 669 32.97 6.17 9.72
CA ALA A 669 34.07 6.74 8.95
C ALA A 669 34.24 6.03 7.59
N VAL A 670 34.06 4.71 7.54
CA VAL A 670 34.06 3.91 6.30
C VAL A 670 32.89 4.30 5.39
N LEU A 671 31.69 4.48 5.94
CA LEU A 671 30.52 4.95 5.17
C LEU A 671 30.76 6.33 4.54
N TRP A 672 31.32 7.28 5.30
CA TRP A 672 31.66 8.61 4.78
C TRP A 672 32.75 8.55 3.70
N MET A 673 33.76 7.70 3.88
CA MET A 673 34.80 7.49 2.87
C MET A 673 34.21 6.93 1.56
N SER A 674 33.32 5.94 1.65
CA SER A 674 32.62 5.39 0.48
C SER A 674 31.86 6.48 -0.29
N LYS A 675 31.14 7.37 0.41
CA LYS A 675 30.47 8.52 -0.23
C LYS A 675 31.45 9.49 -0.88
N CYS A 676 32.61 9.76 -0.25
CA CYS A 676 33.65 10.59 -0.84
C CYS A 676 34.22 9.98 -2.12
N GLN A 677 34.48 8.67 -2.11
CA GLN A 677 34.99 7.94 -3.27
C GLN A 677 33.99 7.91 -4.43
N MET A 678 32.69 7.75 -4.12
CA MET A 678 31.61 7.84 -5.11
C MET A 678 31.60 9.22 -5.79
N LEU A 679 31.58 10.31 -5.01
CA LEU A 679 31.61 11.67 -5.55
C LEU A 679 32.90 11.96 -6.34
N ALA A 680 34.05 11.52 -5.84
CA ALA A 680 35.33 11.65 -6.54
C ALA A 680 35.30 10.95 -7.90
N SER A 681 34.72 9.75 -7.96
CA SER A 681 34.59 8.98 -9.21
C SER A 681 33.68 9.69 -10.21
N ILE A 682 32.54 10.23 -9.76
CA ILE A 682 31.63 11.04 -10.61
C ILE A 682 32.34 12.31 -11.12
N TRP A 683 33.11 12.98 -10.26
CA TRP A 683 33.88 14.18 -10.61
C TRP A 683 35.21 13.90 -11.32
N LYS A 684 35.55 12.64 -11.57
CA LYS A 684 36.83 12.21 -12.18
C LYS A 684 38.07 12.68 -11.40
N ILE A 685 37.95 12.81 -10.09
CA ILE A 685 39.04 13.10 -9.13
C ILE A 685 39.80 11.82 -8.80
N ASN A 686 41.10 11.92 -8.59
CA ASN A 686 41.92 10.78 -8.21
C ASN A 686 41.57 10.29 -6.80
N ASN A 687 40.95 9.11 -6.71
CA ASN A 687 40.61 8.47 -5.43
C ASN A 687 41.84 8.19 -4.55
N ASP A 688 43.04 8.03 -5.15
CA ASP A 688 44.26 7.75 -4.40
C ASP A 688 44.66 8.92 -3.48
N GLU A 689 44.41 10.15 -3.90
CA GLU A 689 44.64 11.34 -3.08
C GLU A 689 43.77 11.36 -1.81
N LEU A 690 42.52 10.89 -1.92
CA LEU A 690 41.62 10.77 -0.78
C LEU A 690 42.06 9.65 0.17
N ARG A 691 42.56 8.52 -0.35
CA ARG A 691 43.10 7.42 0.48
C ARG A 691 44.35 7.87 1.24
N ILE A 692 45.25 8.59 0.58
CA ILE A 692 46.44 9.17 1.22
C ILE A 692 46.02 10.12 2.35
N HIS A 693 45.04 11.01 2.09
CA HIS A 693 44.52 11.91 3.12
C HIS A 693 43.89 11.13 4.29
N GLN A 694 43.08 10.11 4.01
CA GLN A 694 42.48 9.26 5.05
C GLN A 694 43.54 8.58 5.91
N ALA A 695 44.56 7.96 5.31
CA ALA A 695 45.67 7.35 6.05
C ALA A 695 46.39 8.37 6.94
N CYS A 696 46.67 9.56 6.40
CA CYS A 696 47.26 10.66 7.18
C CYS A 696 46.37 11.06 8.36
N GLN A 697 45.05 11.18 8.17
CA GLN A 697 44.12 11.52 9.24
C GLN A 697 44.05 10.43 10.31
N LEU A 698 44.06 9.14 9.94
CA LEU A 698 44.09 8.04 10.90
C LEU A 698 45.37 8.07 11.75
N TYR A 699 46.54 8.30 11.14
CA TYR A 699 47.79 8.52 11.88
C TYR A 699 47.74 9.82 12.73
N ILE A 700 47.14 10.91 12.27
CA ILE A 700 47.03 12.11 13.11
C ILE A 700 46.23 11.83 14.40
N ASN A 701 45.17 11.02 14.30
CA ASN A 701 44.28 10.67 15.42
C ASN A 701 44.74 9.45 16.24
N GLY A 702 45.87 8.82 15.89
CA GLY A 702 46.43 7.68 16.63
C GLY A 702 45.81 6.31 16.30
N PHE A 703 45.08 6.19 15.19
CA PHE A 703 44.47 4.95 14.72
C PHE A 703 45.39 4.18 13.75
N ASP A 704 46.64 3.93 14.16
CA ASP A 704 47.71 3.41 13.30
C ASP A 704 47.35 2.07 12.63
N ARG A 705 46.69 1.15 13.35
CA ARG A 705 46.26 -0.14 12.79
C ARG A 705 45.23 0.01 11.67
N LEU A 706 44.28 0.95 11.81
CA LEU A 706 43.34 1.26 10.73
C LEU A 706 44.04 1.97 9.57
N ALA A 707 45.02 2.84 9.86
CA ALA A 707 45.81 3.51 8.83
C ALA A 707 46.63 2.52 7.99
N GLU A 708 47.15 1.46 8.63
CA GLU A 708 47.84 0.34 7.99
C GLU A 708 46.95 -0.37 6.97
N GLU A 709 45.71 -0.70 7.34
CA GLU A 709 44.75 -1.33 6.43
C GLU A 709 44.48 -0.47 5.19
N VAL A 710 44.31 0.85 5.39
CA VAL A 710 44.10 1.79 4.27
C VAL A 710 45.34 1.88 3.38
N THR A 711 46.53 1.87 3.97
CA THR A 711 47.82 2.00 3.26
C THR A 711 48.02 0.90 2.21
N ILE A 712 47.50 -0.31 2.46
CA ILE A 712 47.56 -1.44 1.50
C ILE A 712 46.89 -1.10 0.16
N THR A 713 45.89 -0.23 0.19
CA THR A 713 45.10 0.17 -1.01
C THR A 713 45.61 1.44 -1.68
N VAL A 714 46.68 2.05 -1.16
CA VAL A 714 47.29 3.26 -1.73
C VAL A 714 48.25 2.87 -2.86
N THR A 715 48.11 3.54 -3.99
CA THR A 715 48.91 3.29 -5.20
C THR A 715 50.20 4.11 -5.18
N ASP A 716 50.12 5.39 -4.83
CA ASP A 716 51.27 6.30 -4.72
C ASP A 716 51.87 6.30 -3.31
N ILE A 717 52.66 5.26 -3.02
CA ILE A 717 53.29 5.02 -1.72
C ILE A 717 54.37 6.06 -1.41
N GLU A 718 55.06 6.58 -2.43
CA GLU A 718 56.08 7.62 -2.25
C GLU A 718 55.46 8.94 -1.76
N ARG A 719 54.34 9.35 -2.37
CA ARG A 719 53.58 10.53 -1.93
C ARG A 719 52.96 10.33 -0.54
N LEU A 720 52.49 9.13 -0.23
CA LEU A 720 52.05 8.79 1.11
C LEU A 720 53.18 8.98 2.13
N ALA A 721 54.37 8.39 1.88
CA ALA A 721 55.52 8.50 2.77
C ALA A 721 55.94 9.96 2.99
N ALA A 722 55.95 10.77 1.93
CA ALA A 722 56.21 12.21 2.01
C ALA A 722 55.20 12.94 2.91
N ASN A 723 53.91 12.61 2.82
CA ASN A 723 52.86 13.22 3.66
C ASN A 723 52.88 12.72 5.12
N LEU A 724 53.37 11.50 5.36
CA LEU A 724 53.50 10.92 6.71
C LEU A 724 54.72 11.46 7.48
N LEU A 725 55.78 11.90 6.79
CA LEU A 725 57.00 12.41 7.42
C LEU A 725 56.74 13.58 8.41
N PRO A 726 55.99 14.64 8.05
CA PRO A 726 55.62 15.69 9.00
C PRO A 726 54.74 15.20 10.16
N ILE A 727 53.97 14.12 9.98
CA ILE A 727 53.14 13.55 11.05
C ILE A 727 54.02 12.83 12.07
N ALA A 728 54.96 12.00 11.60
CA ALA A 728 55.96 11.36 12.45
C ALA A 728 56.82 12.39 13.21
N GLY A 729 57.25 13.46 12.53
CA GLY A 729 58.01 14.53 13.16
C GLY A 729 57.23 15.22 14.28
N ARG A 730 55.95 15.52 14.04
CA ARG A 730 55.09 16.14 15.06
C ARG A 730 54.82 15.21 16.25
N ARG A 731 54.63 13.91 16.03
CA ARG A 731 54.52 12.92 17.13
C ARG A 731 55.80 12.88 17.97
N MET A 732 56.96 12.92 17.32
CA MET A 732 58.26 12.98 18.00
C MET A 732 58.45 14.26 18.81
N MET A 733 58.08 15.41 18.26
CA MET A 733 58.10 16.68 18.98
C MET A 733 57.12 16.68 20.17
N ALA A 734 55.95 16.06 20.02
CA ALA A 734 54.97 15.91 21.09
C ALA A 734 55.47 15.02 22.23
N TYR A 735 56.23 13.95 21.93
CA TYR A 735 56.93 13.15 22.93
C TYR A 735 57.97 13.98 23.68
N LEU A 736 58.88 14.64 22.96
CA LEU A 736 59.95 15.46 23.53
C LEU A 736 59.40 16.56 24.45
N SER A 737 58.30 17.20 24.06
CA SER A 737 57.64 18.25 24.84
C SER A 737 57.04 17.76 26.17
N LYS A 738 56.79 16.45 26.32
CA LYS A 738 56.30 15.82 27.56
C LYS A 738 57.44 15.32 28.47
N THR A 739 58.65 15.20 27.94
CA THR A 739 59.81 14.71 28.68
C THR A 739 60.32 15.77 29.66
N PRO A 740 60.62 15.42 30.93
CA PRO A 740 61.01 16.39 31.97
C PRO A 740 62.29 17.18 31.63
N ASN A 741 63.21 16.61 30.85
CA ASN A 741 64.47 17.24 30.43
C ASN A 741 64.52 17.49 28.91
N LEU A 742 63.58 18.29 28.39
CA LEU A 742 63.51 18.65 26.96
C LEU A 742 64.87 19.12 26.38
N LEU A 743 65.60 19.97 27.10
CA LEU A 743 66.89 20.51 26.65
C LEU A 743 67.99 19.45 26.52
N GLU A 744 67.96 18.44 27.39
CA GLU A 744 68.94 17.34 27.39
C GLU A 744 68.69 16.43 26.19
N GLU A 745 67.45 16.00 25.99
CA GLU A 745 67.08 15.16 24.85
C GLU A 745 67.24 15.88 23.51
N MET A 746 66.88 17.17 23.42
CA MET A 746 67.11 17.96 22.20
C MET A 746 68.61 18.16 21.89
N SER A 747 69.49 18.12 22.91
CA SER A 747 70.95 18.20 22.70
C SER A 747 71.56 16.92 22.14
N ARG A 748 70.87 15.78 22.33
CA ARG A 748 71.24 14.46 21.77
C ARG A 748 70.84 14.34 20.29
N LEU A 749 69.96 15.23 19.79
CA LEU A 749 69.53 15.27 18.40
C LEU A 749 70.45 16.14 17.53
N SER A 750 70.48 15.85 16.23
CA SER A 750 71.23 16.69 15.28
C SER A 750 70.60 18.09 15.15
N PRO A 751 71.39 19.16 15.01
CA PRO A 751 70.84 20.53 14.86
C PRO A 751 69.90 20.71 13.67
N ALA A 752 70.04 19.89 12.62
CA ALA A 752 69.16 19.92 11.45
C ALA A 752 67.77 19.34 11.78
N LEU A 753 67.74 18.21 12.50
CA LEU A 753 66.49 17.60 12.96
C LEU A 753 65.77 18.50 13.97
N THR A 754 66.50 19.08 14.92
CA THR A 754 65.92 19.98 15.93
C THR A 754 65.21 21.16 15.28
N ARG A 755 65.84 21.84 14.32
CA ARG A 755 65.22 22.94 13.57
C ARG A 755 63.98 22.50 12.77
N TYR A 756 64.01 21.29 12.20
CA TYR A 756 62.86 20.75 11.49
C TYR A 756 61.68 20.50 12.43
N LEU A 757 61.91 19.84 13.57
CA LEU A 757 60.87 19.58 14.57
C LEU A 757 60.28 20.88 15.14
N GLU A 758 61.12 21.87 15.39
CA GLU A 758 60.68 23.22 15.80
C GLU A 758 59.81 23.89 14.74
N SER A 759 60.13 23.73 13.44
CA SER A 759 59.33 24.27 12.34
C SER A 759 57.94 23.64 12.22
N LEU A 760 57.77 22.43 12.75
CA LEU A 760 56.50 21.69 12.75
C LEU A 760 55.62 21.97 13.99
N ASN A 761 56.11 22.74 14.96
CA ASN A 761 55.43 22.99 16.23
C ASN A 761 54.24 23.94 16.03
N VAL A 762 53.07 23.39 15.74
CA VAL A 762 51.80 24.11 15.64
C VAL A 762 50.94 23.79 16.88
N PRO A 763 50.52 24.77 17.69
CA PRO A 763 49.80 24.54 18.95
C PRO A 763 48.41 23.89 18.84
N GLU A 764 47.86 23.72 17.64
CA GLU A 764 46.45 23.35 17.42
C GLU A 764 46.17 21.85 17.22
N ILE A 765 47.19 20.99 17.08
CA ILE A 765 46.98 19.56 16.79
C ILE A 765 47.26 18.72 18.04
N VAL A 766 46.20 18.19 18.66
CA VAL A 766 46.30 17.23 19.76
C VAL A 766 46.54 15.84 19.16
N TYR A 767 47.75 15.30 19.29
CA TYR A 767 48.03 13.89 19.02
C TYR A 767 47.48 13.05 20.16
N THR A 768 46.31 12.46 19.97
CA THR A 768 45.67 11.55 20.92
C THR A 768 46.15 10.12 20.70
N ASN A 769 46.44 9.40 21.79
CA ASN A 769 46.51 7.93 21.86
C ASN A 769 47.59 7.15 21.06
N CYS A 770 48.61 7.78 20.46
CA CYS A 770 49.69 7.03 19.82
C CYS A 770 50.76 6.53 20.82
N SER A 771 51.13 5.24 20.75
CA SER A 771 52.24 4.71 21.56
C SER A 771 53.61 5.10 20.97
N ASN A 772 54.65 5.08 21.81
CA ASN A 772 56.03 5.28 21.34
C ASN A 772 56.41 4.22 20.29
N VAL A 773 55.95 2.97 20.48
CA VAL A 773 56.18 1.85 19.56
C VAL A 773 55.55 2.14 18.19
N ASP A 774 54.32 2.65 18.15
CA ASP A 774 53.66 3.02 16.89
C ASP A 774 54.38 4.17 16.18
N THR A 775 54.94 5.11 16.94
CA THR A 775 55.72 6.22 16.35
C THR A 775 57.03 5.75 15.73
N VAL A 776 57.75 4.83 16.39
CA VAL A 776 58.95 4.19 15.84
C VAL A 776 58.60 3.40 14.58
N GLU A 777 57.51 2.64 14.60
CA GLU A 777 57.08 1.84 13.45
C GLU A 777 56.67 2.72 12.26
N LEU A 778 55.98 3.84 12.50
CA LEU A 778 55.67 4.83 11.46
C LEU A 778 56.94 5.39 10.82
N ILE A 779 57.96 5.77 11.62
CA ILE A 779 59.25 6.26 11.12
C ILE A 779 59.94 5.20 10.26
N ARG A 780 59.94 3.94 10.71
CA ARG A 780 60.51 2.82 9.94
C ARG A 780 59.82 2.65 8.59
N ARG A 781 58.49 2.70 8.54
CA ARG A 781 57.75 2.60 7.26
C ARG A 781 58.05 3.75 6.31
N ILE A 782 58.11 4.97 6.82
CA ILE A 782 58.49 6.13 6.00
C ILE A 782 59.90 5.92 5.44
N SER A 783 60.83 5.37 6.22
CA SER A 783 62.20 5.12 5.75
C SER A 783 62.31 4.14 4.58
N VAL A 784 61.41 3.16 4.52
CA VAL A 784 61.37 2.15 3.45
C VAL A 784 60.84 2.75 2.15
N HIS A 785 59.89 3.68 2.24
CA HIS A 785 59.11 4.13 1.09
C HIS A 785 59.41 5.56 0.61
N LEU A 786 60.09 6.38 1.41
CA LEU A 786 60.45 7.73 1.00
C LEU A 786 61.62 7.68 -0.02
N PRO A 787 61.47 8.27 -1.21
CA PRO A 787 62.50 8.19 -2.23
C PRO A 787 63.75 9.01 -1.85
N LYS A 788 64.93 8.51 -2.23
CA LYS A 788 66.23 9.19 -1.96
C LYS A 788 66.35 10.58 -2.60
N THR A 789 65.51 10.85 -3.60
CA THR A 789 65.43 12.13 -4.31
C THR A 789 64.57 13.17 -3.58
N HIS A 790 63.85 12.78 -2.52
CA HIS A 790 63.03 13.70 -1.72
C HIS A 790 63.91 14.71 -0.96
N CYS A 791 63.48 15.97 -0.91
CA CYS A 791 64.24 17.06 -0.27
C CYS A 791 64.52 16.80 1.22
N ASP A 792 63.58 16.15 1.91
CA ASP A 792 63.68 15.83 3.34
C ASP A 792 64.12 14.38 3.61
N TYR A 793 64.66 13.66 2.62
CA TYR A 793 65.16 12.29 2.82
C TYR A 793 66.24 12.22 3.92
N HIS A 794 67.11 13.23 3.99
CA HIS A 794 68.11 13.33 5.05
C HIS A 794 67.48 13.54 6.44
N ILE A 795 66.39 14.30 6.54
CA ILE A 795 65.65 14.50 7.80
C ILE A 795 65.03 13.19 8.27
N MET A 796 64.46 12.39 7.36
CA MET A 796 63.92 11.07 7.68
C MET A 796 65.00 10.15 8.29
N LEU A 797 66.21 10.12 7.71
CA LEU A 797 67.31 9.32 8.26
C LEU A 797 67.69 9.77 9.68
N LEU A 798 67.78 11.08 9.90
CA LEU A 798 68.04 11.64 11.22
C LEU A 798 66.93 11.29 12.23
N MET A 799 65.67 11.25 11.81
CA MET A 799 64.55 10.81 12.65
C MET A 799 64.65 9.32 12.99
N LEU A 800 65.05 8.48 12.03
CA LEU A 800 65.24 7.05 12.24
C LEU A 800 66.38 6.78 13.23
N ASP A 801 67.51 7.47 13.09
CA ASP A 801 68.64 7.39 14.02
C ASP A 801 68.24 7.86 15.42
N ALA A 802 67.37 8.88 15.50
CA ALA A 802 66.89 9.42 16.76
C ALA A 802 65.81 8.58 17.46
N THR A 803 65.44 7.40 16.96
CA THR A 803 64.43 6.55 17.61
C THR A 803 64.85 6.02 18.99
N PHE A 804 66.15 6.06 19.33
CA PHE A 804 66.66 5.70 20.67
C PHE A 804 66.03 6.53 21.81
N ILE A 805 65.53 7.74 21.54
CA ILE A 805 64.90 8.58 22.57
C ILE A 805 63.66 7.93 23.19
N TYR A 806 63.07 6.95 22.48
CA TYR A 806 61.91 6.20 22.96
C TYR A 806 62.30 4.95 23.77
N GLU A 807 63.59 4.57 23.80
CA GLU A 807 64.10 3.36 24.48
C GLU A 807 64.54 3.64 25.93
N ASP A 808 64.79 4.91 26.29
CA ASP A 808 65.33 5.35 27.59
C ASP A 808 64.27 5.62 28.69
N ASN A 809 63.01 5.19 28.51
CA ASN A 809 61.94 5.30 29.53
C ASN A 809 61.10 4.03 29.70
#